data_AF-K9PW15-F1
#
_entry.id   AF-K9PW15-F1
#
_cell.length_a   1.000
_cell.length_b   1.000
_cell.length_c   1.000
_cell.angle_alpha   90.00
_cell.angle_beta   90.00
_cell.angle_gamma   90.00
#
_symmetry.space_group_name_H-M   'P 1'
#
loop_
_entity.id
_entity.type
_entity.pdbx_description
1 polymer ?
#
loop_
_entity_poly.entity_id
_entity_poly.type
_entity_poly.pdbx_seq_one_letter_code
_entity_poly.pdbx_strand_id
1 'polypeptide(L)'
;MKLVLARLQNNSCSFFLRRILLVLCCLLLLRHTLTQIAQSNSEQDIIRIGVEDSGWPFSFKDQDGETKGFIVDLLEYLEEDKNWRIVRVEGTSRELGAQLKSGELDIHFPYVNRDRDDVFIVNEPIVIAWGGVFVNQDNDIDSPFHLKGLRVAVIKDDYFGEKFRELTQKLGLETDFITANGTRSAMQLVANGTADAVAIEEIAGSYYAREFDLKDTRMQYAHTTGHFAVSKKRGLTFAVQISEALKDFKNNNRTQYLDLVNKWYGDLTKPPLPAWVEVSLTYGTGALILLTLLLYILTRELNQKKNEIRVREENEAQLEYRSTHDELTDLPNRRGLLSEINRCINEQGASRRKFYVLFLDIDNFKRINDSKGHIFGDELLVLVAQRLKAQIAECHTLSRFGGDEFVVIVKGRNDNSLHQTLTTIITAINNAFLDSFQIKDSNIYVTATIGFSIFPDHGNNATELLRKADIALYSGKTSGKNTRIFYSADIENNFNKTIRAENFLRESLRDGLVKIHYQPLVDLASKKIIGTEALFRCDHPGLSGVSVEELISIAEMTGLISEIGQFVLVSACKQLSSWLNEGMELDYISVNVSVEQIIRGNLVELVKSALSTTDMQADFLTLEVTEAVLAKDFNETRTTLQQLRDIGVNLSLDDFGTGYSSLALLKSMPFTTLKLDRSFLQGIPSEAADRSVAETIVGLADAFCMTTVAEGIETQQQVDYLLKIGCSTGQGYLFGKPVDASQFALDYGRGVKK
;
A
#
# COMPACT_ATOMS: atom_id res chain seq x y z
N MET A 1 -14.54 -10.91 29.79
CA MET A 1 -15.34 -11.94 29.07
C MET A 1 -16.49 -11.39 28.22
N LYS A 2 -16.76 -10.07 28.23
CA LYS A 2 -17.61 -9.36 27.23
C LYS A 2 -16.79 -8.68 26.11
N LEU A 3 -15.50 -8.99 25.99
CA LEU A 3 -14.54 -8.27 25.13
C LEU A 3 -13.78 -9.16 24.13
N VAL A 4 -14.14 -10.45 24.01
CA VAL A 4 -13.68 -11.33 22.91
C VAL A 4 -14.80 -11.59 21.89
N LEU A 5 -16.05 -11.26 22.25
CA LEU A 5 -17.23 -11.41 21.38
C LEU A 5 -17.47 -10.22 20.42
N ALA A 6 -16.62 -9.19 20.44
CA ALA A 6 -16.78 -7.99 19.61
C ALA A 6 -15.83 -7.93 18.39
N ARG A 7 -15.07 -8.99 18.08
CA ARG A 7 -14.08 -8.97 16.98
C ARG A 7 -14.15 -10.14 16.00
N LEU A 8 -15.30 -10.80 15.88
CA LEU A 8 -15.58 -11.79 14.84
C LEU A 8 -16.86 -11.45 14.05
N GLN A 9 -17.06 -10.17 13.75
CA GLN A 9 -17.97 -9.72 12.68
C GLN A 9 -17.15 -9.38 11.44
N ASN A 10 -16.62 -10.42 10.81
CA ASN A 10 -16.37 -10.48 9.37
C ASN A 10 -15.89 -11.89 9.07
N ASN A 11 -16.81 -12.78 8.69
CA ASN A 11 -16.62 -13.74 7.60
C ASN A 11 -17.87 -14.60 7.43
N SER A 12 -18.27 -14.68 6.16
CA SER A 12 -19.43 -15.35 5.61
C SER A 12 -19.41 -16.86 5.86
N CYS A 13 -19.79 -17.31 7.06
CA CYS A 13 -19.87 -18.73 7.39
C CYS A 13 -21.02 -19.06 8.36
N SER A 14 -22.21 -18.47 8.18
CA SER A 14 -23.38 -18.74 9.06
C SER A 14 -24.63 -19.26 8.34
N PHE A 15 -24.57 -19.50 7.03
CA PHE A 15 -25.71 -20.02 6.27
C PHE A 15 -25.80 -21.56 6.26
N PHE A 16 -24.67 -22.26 6.39
CA PHE A 16 -24.62 -23.73 6.32
C PHE A 16 -24.94 -24.41 7.66
N LEU A 17 -24.54 -23.80 8.78
CA LEU A 17 -24.74 -24.35 10.13
C LEU A 17 -26.23 -24.33 10.58
N ARG A 18 -27.04 -23.40 10.06
CA ARG A 18 -28.47 -23.27 10.41
C ARG A 18 -29.36 -24.37 9.82
N ARG A 19 -28.98 -25.01 8.71
CA ARG A 19 -29.76 -26.10 8.09
C ARG A 19 -29.52 -27.45 8.75
N ILE A 20 -28.32 -27.70 9.26
CA ILE A 20 -27.97 -28.95 9.95
C ILE A 20 -28.68 -29.04 11.30
N LEU A 21 -28.81 -27.92 12.03
CA LEU A 21 -29.49 -27.88 13.33
C LEU A 21 -31.02 -28.10 13.22
N LEU A 22 -31.64 -27.73 12.10
CA LEU A 22 -33.09 -27.87 11.88
C LEU A 22 -33.49 -29.31 11.54
N VAL A 23 -32.60 -30.09 10.92
CA VAL A 23 -32.84 -31.52 10.59
C VAL A 23 -32.67 -32.41 11.82
N LEU A 24 -31.74 -32.06 12.72
CA LEU A 24 -31.51 -32.78 13.99
C LEU A 24 -32.66 -32.61 14.99
N CYS A 25 -33.36 -31.47 15.01
CA CYS A 25 -34.52 -31.27 15.88
C CYS A 25 -35.78 -32.03 15.44
N CYS A 26 -35.96 -32.30 14.14
CA CYS A 26 -37.12 -33.06 13.64
C CYS A 26 -37.00 -34.58 13.89
N LEU A 27 -35.78 -35.12 13.97
CA LEU A 27 -35.53 -36.55 14.20
C LEU A 27 -35.66 -36.97 15.68
N LEU A 28 -35.47 -36.03 16.62
CA LEU A 28 -35.60 -36.30 18.05
C LEU A 28 -37.05 -36.31 18.56
N LEU A 29 -37.99 -35.72 17.81
CA LEU A 29 -39.42 -35.71 18.15
C LEU A 29 -40.19 -36.96 17.66
N LEU A 30 -39.61 -37.78 16.78
CA LEU A 30 -40.24 -39.00 16.27
C LEU A 30 -39.97 -40.25 17.14
N ARG A 31 -39.06 -40.15 18.12
CA ARG A 31 -38.61 -41.29 18.96
C ARG A 31 -39.48 -41.51 20.21
N HIS A 32 -40.40 -40.60 20.53
CA HIS A 32 -41.12 -40.61 21.80
C HIS A 32 -42.58 -41.10 21.73
N THR A 33 -43.05 -41.62 20.58
CA THR A 33 -44.46 -42.05 20.40
C THR A 33 -44.66 -43.51 20.01
N LEU A 34 -43.66 -44.38 20.19
CA LEU A 34 -43.80 -45.84 19.98
C LEU A 34 -42.99 -46.59 21.03
N THR A 35 -43.51 -46.71 22.24
CA THR A 35 -43.07 -47.71 23.24
C THR A 35 -44.12 -47.86 24.34
N GLN A 36 -45.33 -48.26 23.97
CA GLN A 36 -46.26 -48.98 24.85
C GLN A 36 -47.20 -49.81 23.96
N ILE A 37 -47.66 -50.97 24.48
CA ILE A 37 -48.40 -52.07 23.83
C ILE A 37 -47.44 -53.12 23.23
N ALA A 38 -47.37 -54.38 23.66
CA ALA A 38 -48.08 -55.12 24.68
C ALA A 38 -47.27 -56.36 25.06
N GLN A 39 -47.15 -56.66 26.36
CA GLN A 39 -46.99 -58.02 26.84
C GLN A 39 -48.38 -58.67 26.83
N SER A 40 -48.52 -59.78 26.11
CA SER A 40 -49.61 -60.74 26.33
C SER A 40 -49.00 -62.12 26.49
N ASN A 41 -49.20 -62.73 27.65
CA ASN A 41 -48.92 -64.14 27.91
C ASN A 41 -49.66 -65.02 26.87
N SER A 42 -48.92 -65.58 25.92
CA SER A 42 -49.35 -66.74 25.14
C SER A 42 -48.77 -67.99 25.80
N GLU A 43 -49.58 -69.03 26.01
CA GLU A 43 -49.08 -70.37 26.33
C GLU A 43 -47.98 -70.73 25.30
N GLN A 44 -46.78 -71.07 25.79
CA GLN A 44 -45.66 -71.42 24.92
C GLN A 44 -45.98 -72.67 24.12
N ASP A 45 -45.96 -72.56 22.79
CA ASP A 45 -46.15 -73.69 21.89
C ASP A 45 -44.92 -74.61 21.99
N ILE A 46 -45.12 -75.86 22.43
CA ILE A 46 -44.03 -76.83 22.62
C ILE A 46 -43.72 -77.45 21.26
N ILE A 47 -42.50 -77.31 20.76
CA ILE A 47 -42.07 -77.81 19.44
C ILE A 47 -40.99 -78.87 19.62
N ARG A 48 -41.19 -80.07 19.05
CA ARG A 48 -40.20 -81.14 19.04
C ARG A 48 -39.30 -81.04 17.81
N ILE A 49 -38.02 -80.75 18.02
CA ILE A 49 -37.04 -80.58 16.94
C ILE A 49 -36.00 -81.68 16.99
N GLY A 50 -35.81 -82.36 15.87
CA GLY A 50 -34.81 -83.40 15.70
C GLY A 50 -33.45 -82.77 15.47
N VAL A 51 -32.47 -83.16 16.29
CA VAL A 51 -31.07 -82.73 16.16
C VAL A 51 -30.21 -83.99 16.05
N GLU A 52 -29.57 -84.15 14.89
CA GLU A 52 -28.56 -85.18 14.66
C GLU A 52 -27.15 -84.68 15.00
N ASP A 53 -26.21 -85.59 15.26
CA ASP A 53 -24.78 -85.25 15.37
C ASP A 53 -24.18 -85.10 13.97
N SER A 54 -24.05 -83.85 13.51
CA SER A 54 -23.48 -83.48 12.22
C SER A 54 -22.01 -83.03 12.33
N GLY A 55 -21.39 -83.13 13.52
CA GLY A 55 -20.04 -82.65 13.78
C GLY A 55 -19.91 -81.13 13.94
N TRP A 56 -18.74 -80.69 14.42
CA TRP A 56 -18.41 -79.26 14.52
C TRP A 56 -18.32 -78.63 13.13
N PRO A 57 -18.82 -77.41 12.87
CA PRO A 57 -19.47 -76.50 13.82
C PRO A 57 -21.01 -76.62 13.84
N PHE A 58 -21.62 -77.62 13.20
CA PHE A 58 -23.06 -77.69 12.98
C PHE A 58 -23.85 -78.08 14.24
N SER A 59 -23.70 -79.33 14.69
CA SER A 59 -24.29 -79.90 15.90
C SER A 59 -23.43 -81.08 16.32
N PHE A 60 -22.86 -81.04 17.52
CA PHE A 60 -21.96 -82.06 18.04
C PHE A 60 -22.05 -82.12 19.56
N LYS A 61 -21.67 -83.26 20.13
CA LYS A 61 -21.52 -83.38 21.59
C LYS A 61 -20.16 -82.87 22.03
N ASP A 62 -20.15 -81.98 23.00
CA ASP A 62 -18.91 -81.52 23.63
C ASP A 62 -18.35 -82.57 24.61
N GLN A 63 -17.28 -82.21 25.32
CA GLN A 63 -16.61 -83.11 26.27
C GLN A 63 -17.50 -83.50 27.46
N ASP A 64 -18.51 -82.71 27.78
CA ASP A 64 -19.45 -82.93 28.87
C ASP A 64 -20.69 -83.74 28.41
N GLY A 65 -20.77 -84.07 27.12
CA GLY A 65 -21.88 -84.79 26.50
C GLY A 65 -23.06 -83.91 26.12
N GLU A 66 -22.94 -82.59 26.26
CA GLU A 66 -23.95 -81.59 25.90
C GLU A 66 -23.90 -81.30 24.40
N THR A 67 -25.07 -81.24 23.77
CA THR A 67 -25.18 -80.96 22.33
C THR A 67 -25.02 -79.46 22.09
N LYS A 68 -23.96 -79.07 21.36
CA LYS A 68 -23.60 -77.69 21.00
C LYS A 68 -23.42 -77.54 19.49
N GLY A 69 -23.43 -76.32 19.00
CA GLY A 69 -23.12 -76.00 17.61
C GLY A 69 -23.96 -74.85 17.07
N PHE A 70 -23.66 -74.46 15.83
CA PHE A 70 -24.37 -73.41 15.10
C PHE A 70 -25.88 -73.66 15.07
N ILE A 71 -26.31 -74.92 14.91
CA ILE A 71 -27.73 -75.29 14.88
C ILE A 71 -28.35 -75.08 16.26
N VAL A 72 -27.65 -75.46 17.32
CA VAL A 72 -28.14 -75.33 18.70
C VAL A 72 -28.37 -73.86 19.06
N ASP A 73 -27.38 -73.02 18.80
CA ASP A 73 -27.47 -71.59 19.03
C ASP A 73 -28.53 -70.92 18.13
N LEU A 74 -28.70 -71.39 16.89
CA LEU A 74 -29.77 -70.92 16.00
C LEU A 74 -31.15 -71.28 16.57
N LEU A 75 -31.32 -72.47 17.12
CA LEU A 75 -32.57 -72.89 17.74
C LEU A 75 -32.86 -72.07 19.01
N GLU A 76 -31.86 -71.77 19.83
CA GLU A 76 -32.01 -70.89 21.00
C GLU A 76 -32.46 -69.49 20.60
N TYR A 77 -31.89 -68.93 19.52
CA TYR A 77 -32.37 -67.68 18.95
C TYR A 77 -33.84 -67.76 18.51
N LEU A 78 -34.25 -68.84 17.83
CA LEU A 78 -35.64 -69.02 17.40
C LEU A 78 -36.60 -69.22 18.60
N GLU A 79 -36.12 -69.84 19.69
CA GLU A 79 -36.87 -69.99 20.94
C GLU A 79 -37.16 -68.62 21.57
N GLU A 80 -36.15 -67.75 21.64
CA GLU A 80 -36.27 -66.37 22.14
C GLU A 80 -37.15 -65.48 21.24
N ASP A 81 -36.94 -65.51 19.91
CA ASP A 81 -37.63 -64.61 18.96
C ASP A 81 -39.13 -64.94 18.81
N LYS A 82 -39.49 -66.23 18.80
CA LYS A 82 -40.87 -66.68 18.56
C LYS A 82 -41.62 -67.09 19.83
N ASN A 83 -41.00 -66.96 21.00
CA ASN A 83 -41.55 -67.40 22.29
C ASN A 83 -42.03 -68.86 22.24
N TRP A 84 -41.24 -69.70 21.57
CA TRP A 84 -41.47 -71.14 21.50
C TRP A 84 -40.86 -71.84 22.72
N ARG A 85 -41.26 -73.09 22.97
CA ARG A 85 -40.52 -73.98 23.88
C ARG A 85 -40.01 -75.17 23.11
N ILE A 86 -38.71 -75.24 22.86
CA ILE A 86 -38.12 -76.25 21.99
C ILE A 86 -37.72 -77.48 22.82
N VAL A 87 -38.26 -78.65 22.46
CA VAL A 87 -37.84 -79.95 23.00
C VAL A 87 -36.99 -80.64 21.95
N ARG A 88 -35.71 -80.81 22.25
CA ARG A 88 -34.74 -81.46 21.35
C ARG A 88 -34.91 -82.98 21.44
N VAL A 89 -35.01 -83.64 20.29
CA VAL A 89 -35.07 -85.09 20.15
C VAL A 89 -33.83 -85.54 19.39
N GLU A 90 -32.98 -86.34 20.04
CA GLU A 90 -31.76 -86.86 19.42
C GLU A 90 -32.03 -88.20 18.74
N GLY A 91 -31.39 -88.42 17.59
CA GLY A 91 -31.49 -89.66 16.83
C GLY A 91 -30.64 -89.61 15.57
N THR A 92 -30.52 -90.73 14.87
CA THR A 92 -29.91 -90.76 13.54
C THR A 92 -30.80 -90.06 12.51
N SER A 93 -30.23 -89.55 11.41
CA SER A 93 -30.97 -88.89 10.34
C SER A 93 -32.18 -89.68 9.85
N ARG A 94 -32.02 -91.02 9.74
CA ARG A 94 -33.08 -91.95 9.33
C ARG A 94 -34.18 -92.08 10.37
N GLU A 95 -33.83 -92.19 11.66
CA GLU A 95 -34.81 -92.28 12.77
C GLU A 95 -35.61 -90.98 12.90
N LEU A 96 -34.93 -89.83 12.89
CA LEU A 96 -35.57 -88.51 12.96
C LEU A 96 -36.45 -88.26 11.72
N GLY A 97 -36.01 -88.67 10.53
CA GLY A 97 -36.82 -88.64 9.32
C GLY A 97 -38.09 -89.49 9.42
N ALA A 98 -38.01 -90.69 10.00
CA ALA A 98 -39.18 -91.54 10.22
C ALA A 98 -40.16 -90.92 11.24
N GLN A 99 -39.65 -90.35 12.35
CA GLN A 99 -40.45 -89.66 13.36
C GLN A 99 -41.11 -88.38 12.82
N LEU A 100 -40.44 -87.67 11.90
CA LEU A 100 -41.01 -86.51 11.22
C LEU A 100 -42.21 -86.89 10.34
N LYS A 101 -42.09 -88.00 9.59
CA LYS A 101 -43.16 -88.51 8.72
C LYS A 101 -44.36 -89.06 9.52
N SER A 102 -44.13 -89.70 10.67
CA SER A 102 -45.21 -90.16 11.56
C SER A 102 -45.86 -89.03 12.38
N GLY A 103 -45.23 -87.85 12.45
CA GLY A 103 -45.72 -86.69 13.20
C GLY A 103 -45.50 -86.80 14.71
N GLU A 104 -44.54 -87.63 15.12
CA GLU A 104 -43.96 -87.64 16.48
C GLU A 104 -42.98 -86.47 16.67
N LEU A 105 -42.26 -86.11 15.59
CA LEU A 105 -41.36 -84.97 15.51
C LEU A 105 -42.01 -83.84 14.70
N ASP A 106 -41.85 -82.59 15.15
CA ASP A 106 -42.45 -81.43 14.48
C ASP A 106 -41.55 -80.85 13.39
N ILE A 107 -40.23 -80.82 13.65
CA ILE A 107 -39.21 -80.24 12.78
C ILE A 107 -37.98 -81.15 12.77
N HIS A 108 -37.32 -81.30 11.63
CA HIS A 108 -36.00 -81.92 11.52
C HIS A 108 -35.03 -81.01 10.77
N PHE A 109 -33.79 -80.89 11.27
CA PHE A 109 -32.69 -80.19 10.62
C PHE A 109 -31.32 -80.82 10.99
N PRO A 110 -30.37 -80.91 10.05
CA PRO A 110 -30.51 -80.62 8.62
C PRO A 110 -31.30 -81.73 7.92
N TYR A 111 -32.37 -81.37 7.19
CA TYR A 111 -33.08 -82.31 6.34
C TYR A 111 -32.52 -82.21 4.92
N VAL A 112 -31.84 -83.28 4.49
CA VAL A 112 -31.08 -83.34 3.25
C VAL A 112 -31.82 -84.12 2.15
N ASN A 113 -32.75 -85.00 2.54
CA ASN A 113 -33.53 -85.82 1.62
C ASN A 113 -34.63 -84.98 0.92
N ARG A 114 -34.82 -85.16 -0.39
CA ARG A 114 -35.74 -84.33 -1.20
C ARG A 114 -37.07 -84.99 -1.54
N ASP A 115 -37.46 -86.07 -0.86
CA ASP A 115 -38.81 -86.61 -0.98
C ASP A 115 -39.83 -85.62 -0.42
N ARG A 116 -40.47 -84.86 -1.32
CA ARG A 116 -41.42 -83.78 -1.00
C ARG A 116 -42.82 -84.29 -0.67
N ASP A 117 -43.08 -85.57 -0.89
CA ASP A 117 -44.44 -86.11 -0.84
C ASP A 117 -44.94 -86.34 0.60
N ASP A 118 -44.06 -86.31 1.61
CA ASP A 118 -44.42 -86.65 3.01
C ASP A 118 -44.20 -85.51 4.03
N VAL A 119 -43.47 -84.45 3.70
CA VAL A 119 -43.09 -83.36 4.64
C VAL A 119 -43.09 -81.99 3.95
N PHE A 120 -43.18 -80.89 4.71
CA PHE A 120 -43.01 -79.53 4.18
C PHE A 120 -41.55 -79.08 4.33
N ILE A 121 -40.86 -78.82 3.22
CA ILE A 121 -39.47 -78.34 3.23
C ILE A 121 -39.44 -76.81 3.16
N VAL A 122 -38.73 -76.19 4.10
CA VAL A 122 -38.47 -74.74 4.13
C VAL A 122 -37.36 -74.40 3.14
N ASN A 123 -37.68 -73.56 2.15
CA ASN A 123 -36.80 -73.33 0.99
C ASN A 123 -35.52 -72.55 1.31
N GLU A 124 -35.44 -71.85 2.43
CA GLU A 124 -34.28 -71.07 2.84
C GLU A 124 -33.14 -72.01 3.31
N PRO A 125 -32.06 -72.18 2.53
CA PRO A 125 -30.96 -73.06 2.93
C PRO A 125 -30.16 -72.38 4.04
N ILE A 126 -29.86 -73.09 5.12
CA ILE A 126 -29.13 -72.54 6.27
C ILE A 126 -27.65 -72.87 6.20
N VAL A 127 -27.33 -74.05 5.68
CA VAL A 127 -25.97 -74.56 5.50
C VAL A 127 -25.82 -75.05 4.06
N ILE A 128 -24.66 -74.76 3.46
CA ILE A 128 -24.17 -75.47 2.27
C ILE A 128 -23.04 -76.36 2.77
N ALA A 129 -23.16 -77.66 2.50
CA ALA A 129 -22.20 -78.66 2.96
C ALA A 129 -21.68 -79.47 1.78
N TRP A 130 -20.39 -79.78 1.81
CA TRP A 130 -19.68 -80.60 0.83
C TRP A 130 -19.13 -81.84 1.53
N GLY A 131 -19.04 -82.96 0.83
CA GLY A 131 -18.28 -84.10 1.33
C GLY A 131 -16.79 -83.90 1.06
N GLY A 132 -15.95 -84.18 2.03
CA GLY A 132 -14.48 -84.13 1.94
C GLY A 132 -13.86 -85.48 2.25
N VAL A 133 -12.69 -85.75 1.68
CA VAL A 133 -11.89 -86.95 1.97
C VAL A 133 -10.64 -86.58 2.75
N PHE A 134 -10.40 -87.28 3.87
CA PHE A 134 -9.27 -87.03 4.76
C PHE A 134 -8.45 -88.33 4.96
N VAL A 135 -7.13 -88.18 5.06
CA VAL A 135 -6.16 -89.28 5.11
C VAL A 135 -5.04 -88.96 6.11
N ASN A 136 -4.20 -89.93 6.49
CA ASN A 136 -3.00 -89.63 7.28
C ASN A 136 -2.02 -88.74 6.49
N GLN A 137 -1.20 -87.93 7.17
CA GLN A 137 -0.24 -87.00 6.56
C GLN A 137 0.67 -87.67 5.52
N ASP A 138 1.12 -88.88 5.81
CA ASP A 138 2.06 -89.65 4.99
C ASP A 138 1.39 -90.39 3.81
N ASN A 139 0.09 -90.16 3.57
CA ASN A 139 -0.67 -90.80 2.50
C ASN A 139 -0.78 -89.90 1.25
N ASP A 140 -0.55 -90.49 0.08
CA ASP A 140 -0.52 -89.82 -1.24
C ASP A 140 -1.87 -89.91 -1.99
N ILE A 141 -2.97 -90.14 -1.27
CA ILE A 141 -4.31 -90.12 -1.84
C ILE A 141 -4.72 -88.67 -2.11
N ASP A 142 -4.70 -88.26 -3.37
CA ASP A 142 -5.10 -86.93 -3.87
C ASP A 142 -6.14 -87.01 -5.01
N SER A 143 -6.50 -88.23 -5.43
CA SER A 143 -7.41 -88.51 -6.53
C SER A 143 -8.41 -89.62 -6.18
N PRO A 144 -9.68 -89.54 -6.63
CA PRO A 144 -10.67 -90.58 -6.34
C PRO A 144 -10.26 -91.98 -6.81
N PHE A 145 -9.43 -92.08 -7.85
CA PHE A 145 -8.94 -93.37 -8.37
C PHE A 145 -7.93 -94.07 -7.43
N HIS A 146 -7.30 -93.33 -6.51
CA HIS A 146 -6.38 -93.90 -5.51
C HIS A 146 -7.11 -94.64 -4.38
N LEU A 147 -8.44 -94.56 -4.33
CA LEU A 147 -9.25 -95.21 -3.30
C LEU A 147 -9.54 -96.70 -3.58
N LYS A 148 -9.18 -97.21 -4.76
CA LYS A 148 -9.47 -98.60 -5.15
C LYS A 148 -8.75 -99.60 -4.22
N GLY A 149 -9.50 -100.51 -3.63
CA GLY A 149 -9.00 -101.56 -2.72
C GLY A 149 -8.67 -101.06 -1.32
N LEU A 150 -8.96 -99.80 -1.00
CA LEU A 150 -8.70 -99.23 0.33
C LEU A 150 -9.92 -99.31 1.24
N ARG A 151 -9.64 -99.29 2.54
CA ARG A 151 -10.65 -99.23 3.60
C ARG A 151 -11.06 -97.78 3.83
N VAL A 152 -12.28 -97.43 3.48
CA VAL A 152 -12.79 -96.06 3.67
C VAL A 152 -13.80 -96.02 4.81
N ALA A 153 -13.52 -95.21 5.82
CA ALA A 153 -14.44 -94.94 6.91
C ALA A 153 -15.55 -93.98 6.44
N VAL A 154 -16.80 -94.34 6.73
CA VAL A 154 -17.99 -93.51 6.49
C VAL A 154 -18.92 -93.56 7.70
N ILE A 155 -19.70 -92.51 7.92
CA ILE A 155 -20.66 -92.46 9.02
C ILE A 155 -21.89 -93.32 8.69
N LYS A 156 -22.41 -94.04 9.69
CA LYS A 156 -23.59 -94.88 9.59
C LYS A 156 -24.83 -94.04 9.27
N ASP A 157 -25.55 -94.42 8.22
CA ASP A 157 -26.82 -93.81 7.80
C ASP A 157 -26.74 -92.27 7.59
N ASP A 158 -25.54 -91.77 7.25
CA ASP A 158 -25.26 -90.37 6.90
C ASP A 158 -25.33 -90.15 5.38
N TYR A 159 -25.76 -88.94 5.00
CA TYR A 159 -25.89 -88.52 3.61
C TYR A 159 -24.56 -88.57 2.85
N PHE A 160 -23.47 -88.03 3.42
CA PHE A 160 -22.17 -88.00 2.73
C PHE A 160 -21.57 -89.41 2.64
N GLY A 161 -21.77 -90.25 3.64
CA GLY A 161 -21.42 -91.68 3.57
C GLY A 161 -22.16 -92.41 2.44
N GLU A 162 -23.48 -92.22 2.31
CA GLU A 162 -24.28 -92.82 1.23
C GLU A 162 -23.87 -92.29 -0.15
N LYS A 163 -23.67 -90.98 -0.30
CA LYS A 163 -23.24 -90.38 -1.58
C LYS A 163 -21.84 -90.78 -1.99
N PHE A 164 -20.95 -91.00 -1.04
CA PHE A 164 -19.63 -91.52 -1.35
C PHE A 164 -19.69 -92.97 -1.85
N ARG A 165 -20.51 -93.82 -1.24
CA ARG A 165 -20.75 -95.20 -1.72
C ARG A 165 -21.33 -95.21 -3.14
N GLU A 166 -22.32 -94.35 -3.43
CA GLU A 166 -22.86 -94.20 -4.79
C GLU A 166 -21.78 -93.75 -5.78
N LEU A 167 -20.91 -92.83 -5.37
CA LEU A 167 -19.83 -92.31 -6.21
C LEU A 167 -18.81 -93.40 -6.53
N THR A 168 -18.31 -94.14 -5.53
CA THR A 168 -17.33 -95.20 -5.76
C THR A 168 -17.91 -96.33 -6.61
N GLN A 169 -19.19 -96.68 -6.40
CA GLN A 169 -19.89 -97.66 -7.22
C GLN A 169 -20.03 -97.20 -8.69
N LYS A 170 -20.43 -95.94 -8.92
CA LYS A 170 -20.51 -95.36 -10.29
C LYS A 170 -19.16 -95.31 -10.99
N LEU A 171 -18.08 -95.13 -10.24
CA LEU A 171 -16.71 -95.11 -10.76
C LEU A 171 -16.10 -96.51 -10.92
N GLY A 172 -16.80 -97.58 -10.53
CA GLY A 172 -16.29 -98.95 -10.60
C GLY A 172 -15.12 -99.22 -9.63
N LEU A 173 -15.08 -98.48 -8.51
CA LEU A 173 -14.04 -98.62 -7.48
C LEU A 173 -14.50 -99.62 -6.41
N GLU A 174 -13.90 -100.81 -6.41
CA GLU A 174 -14.06 -101.77 -5.31
C GLU A 174 -13.42 -101.17 -4.04
N THR A 175 -14.24 -100.71 -3.10
CA THR A 175 -13.84 -100.00 -1.87
C THR A 175 -14.43 -100.71 -0.66
N ASP A 176 -13.60 -100.99 0.34
CA ASP A 176 -14.03 -101.66 1.57
C ASP A 176 -14.51 -100.61 2.57
N PHE A 177 -15.80 -100.61 2.88
CA PHE A 177 -16.37 -99.59 3.74
C PHE A 177 -16.41 -99.98 5.21
N ILE A 178 -15.83 -99.14 6.07
CA ILE A 178 -15.92 -99.27 7.53
C ILE A 178 -16.94 -98.24 8.04
N THR A 179 -17.94 -98.71 8.77
CA THR A 179 -19.01 -97.86 9.27
C THR A 179 -18.72 -97.37 10.69
N ALA A 180 -18.81 -96.06 10.91
CA ALA A 180 -18.59 -95.40 12.20
C ALA A 180 -19.89 -94.75 12.73
N ASN A 181 -20.02 -94.57 14.05
CA ASN A 181 -21.24 -94.03 14.68
C ASN A 181 -21.23 -92.49 14.86
N GLY A 182 -20.32 -91.77 14.20
CA GLY A 182 -20.23 -90.31 14.24
C GLY A 182 -18.90 -89.78 13.70
N THR A 183 -18.84 -88.48 13.41
CA THR A 183 -17.70 -87.82 12.71
C THR A 183 -16.37 -88.05 13.41
N ARG A 184 -16.30 -87.79 14.72
CA ARG A 184 -15.06 -87.96 15.50
C ARG A 184 -14.56 -89.41 15.48
N SER A 185 -15.48 -90.37 15.63
CA SER A 185 -15.14 -91.81 15.58
C SER A 185 -14.66 -92.24 14.19
N ALA A 186 -15.22 -91.69 13.11
CA ALA A 186 -14.79 -91.94 11.75
C ALA A 186 -13.37 -91.41 11.49
N MET A 187 -13.06 -90.20 11.97
CA MET A 187 -11.73 -89.60 11.90
C MET A 187 -10.69 -90.42 12.69
N GLN A 188 -11.08 -90.89 13.88
CA GLN A 188 -10.21 -91.72 14.71
C GLN A 188 -9.84 -93.06 14.05
N LEU A 189 -10.73 -93.66 13.23
CA LEU A 189 -10.43 -94.87 12.48
C LEU A 189 -9.30 -94.68 11.46
N VAL A 190 -9.14 -93.48 10.91
CA VAL A 190 -8.01 -93.18 10.01
C VAL A 190 -6.76 -92.89 10.82
N ALA A 191 -6.88 -92.08 11.87
CA ALA A 191 -5.76 -91.72 12.74
C ALA A 191 -5.09 -92.95 13.39
N ASN A 192 -5.87 -93.99 13.70
CA ASN A 192 -5.34 -95.24 14.27
C ASN A 192 -5.00 -96.32 13.22
N GLY A 193 -5.12 -96.02 11.91
CA GLY A 193 -4.79 -96.93 10.80
C GLY A 193 -5.79 -98.06 10.54
N THR A 194 -6.96 -98.03 11.17
CA THR A 194 -8.05 -99.00 10.92
C THR A 194 -8.72 -98.78 9.57
N ALA A 195 -8.77 -97.54 9.09
CA ALA A 195 -9.16 -97.14 7.75
C ALA A 195 -8.02 -96.35 7.09
N ASP A 196 -7.96 -96.38 5.76
CA ASP A 196 -6.92 -95.71 4.96
C ASP A 196 -7.34 -94.27 4.59
N ALA A 197 -8.66 -94.03 4.50
CA ALA A 197 -9.28 -92.72 4.28
C ALA A 197 -10.62 -92.61 5.01
N VAL A 198 -11.11 -91.39 5.24
CA VAL A 198 -12.45 -91.12 5.77
C VAL A 198 -13.16 -90.12 4.86
N ALA A 199 -14.42 -90.41 4.55
CA ALA A 199 -15.26 -89.59 3.69
C ALA A 199 -16.47 -89.10 4.51
N ILE A 200 -16.48 -87.80 4.82
CA ILE A 200 -17.42 -87.11 5.72
C ILE A 200 -17.67 -85.67 5.26
N GLU A 201 -18.47 -84.89 5.98
CA GLU A 201 -18.62 -83.45 5.69
C GLU A 201 -17.29 -82.69 5.82
N GLU A 202 -16.98 -81.82 4.86
CA GLU A 202 -15.69 -81.15 4.67
C GLU A 202 -15.30 -80.20 5.81
N ILE A 203 -16.21 -79.37 6.30
CA ILE A 203 -15.92 -78.39 7.37
C ILE A 203 -15.66 -79.14 8.68
N ALA A 204 -16.48 -80.15 8.99
CA ALA A 204 -16.31 -80.98 10.16
C ALA A 204 -15.03 -81.81 10.08
N GLY A 205 -14.73 -82.39 8.91
CA GLY A 205 -13.48 -83.09 8.68
C GLY A 205 -12.26 -82.17 8.79
N SER A 206 -12.31 -80.96 8.26
CA SER A 206 -11.20 -79.99 8.35
C SER A 206 -10.91 -79.55 9.78
N TYR A 207 -11.94 -79.48 10.63
CA TYR A 207 -11.78 -79.22 12.06
C TYR A 207 -11.07 -80.38 12.77
N TYR A 208 -11.63 -81.59 12.64
CA TYR A 208 -11.07 -82.78 13.29
C TYR A 208 -9.74 -83.22 12.68
N ALA A 209 -9.43 -82.84 11.45
CA ALA A 209 -8.15 -83.11 10.81
C ALA A 209 -7.00 -82.46 11.59
N ARG A 210 -7.21 -81.28 12.19
CA ARG A 210 -6.21 -80.67 13.08
C ARG A 210 -6.07 -81.42 14.40
N GLU A 211 -7.17 -81.95 14.94
CA GLU A 211 -7.18 -82.70 16.21
C GLU A 211 -6.46 -84.05 16.06
N PHE A 212 -6.72 -84.76 14.97
CA PHE A 212 -6.20 -86.10 14.71
C PHE A 212 -4.95 -86.13 13.81
N ASP A 213 -4.38 -84.96 13.49
CA ASP A 213 -3.26 -84.79 12.56
C ASP A 213 -3.46 -85.51 11.22
N LEU A 214 -4.63 -85.30 10.61
CA LEU A 214 -4.97 -85.81 9.30
C LEU A 214 -4.77 -84.72 8.23
N LYS A 215 -4.48 -85.16 7.01
CA LYS A 215 -4.36 -84.36 5.81
C LYS A 215 -5.71 -84.30 5.09
N ASP A 216 -6.17 -83.08 4.86
CA ASP A 216 -7.25 -82.80 3.91
C ASP A 216 -6.73 -82.98 2.49
N THR A 217 -7.33 -83.90 1.73
CA THR A 217 -6.97 -84.16 0.34
C THR A 217 -7.47 -83.08 -0.62
N ARG A 218 -8.35 -82.19 -0.15
CA ARG A 218 -9.15 -81.22 -0.93
C ARG A 218 -10.07 -81.87 -1.96
N MET A 219 -10.24 -83.19 -1.90
CA MET A 219 -11.22 -83.88 -2.73
C MET A 219 -12.62 -83.63 -2.17
N GLN A 220 -13.34 -82.77 -2.87
CA GLN A 220 -14.74 -82.53 -2.58
C GLN A 220 -15.62 -83.47 -3.41
N TYR A 221 -16.61 -84.08 -2.77
CA TYR A 221 -17.59 -84.94 -3.42
C TYR A 221 -18.97 -84.67 -2.85
N ALA A 222 -19.97 -84.63 -3.73
CA ALA A 222 -21.35 -84.27 -3.40
C ALA A 222 -21.47 -82.89 -2.72
N HIS A 223 -22.54 -82.18 -3.06
CA HIS A 223 -22.90 -80.98 -2.32
C HIS A 223 -24.38 -81.03 -2.01
N THR A 224 -24.74 -80.47 -0.87
CA THR A 224 -26.12 -80.36 -0.48
C THR A 224 -26.38 -79.12 0.33
N THR A 225 -27.66 -78.77 0.42
CA THR A 225 -28.15 -77.67 1.23
C THR A 225 -28.98 -78.25 2.36
N GLY A 226 -28.63 -77.92 3.60
CA GLY A 226 -29.41 -78.29 4.77
C GLY A 226 -30.66 -77.40 4.86
N HIS A 227 -31.83 -78.03 4.86
CA HIS A 227 -33.14 -77.36 4.98
C HIS A 227 -33.85 -77.77 6.27
N PHE A 228 -34.71 -76.89 6.77
CA PHE A 228 -35.67 -77.28 7.81
C PHE A 228 -36.80 -78.06 7.14
N ALA A 229 -37.14 -79.23 7.66
CA ALA A 229 -38.32 -79.98 7.25
C ALA A 229 -39.33 -80.04 8.40
N VAL A 230 -40.60 -79.85 8.05
CA VAL A 230 -41.70 -79.70 9.00
C VAL A 230 -42.72 -80.80 8.74
N SER A 231 -43.18 -81.43 9.82
CA SER A 231 -44.20 -82.48 9.73
C SER A 231 -45.49 -81.94 9.14
N LYS A 232 -46.12 -82.70 8.23
CA LYS A 232 -47.44 -82.34 7.67
C LYS A 232 -48.51 -82.16 8.75
N LYS A 233 -48.37 -82.82 9.90
CA LYS A 233 -49.28 -82.71 11.05
C LYS A 233 -49.34 -81.29 11.63
N ARG A 234 -48.23 -80.53 11.57
CA ARG A 234 -48.18 -79.12 11.99
C ARG A 234 -48.75 -78.13 10.96
N GLY A 235 -48.88 -78.57 9.70
CA GLY A 235 -49.47 -77.79 8.62
C GLY A 235 -48.52 -76.82 7.93
N LEU A 236 -48.95 -76.35 6.74
CA LEU A 236 -48.16 -75.46 5.88
C LEU A 236 -47.88 -74.10 6.53
N THR A 237 -48.84 -73.55 7.29
CA THR A 237 -48.71 -72.25 7.95
C THR A 237 -47.53 -72.22 8.92
N PHE A 238 -47.30 -73.31 9.66
CA PHE A 238 -46.16 -73.43 10.57
C PHE A 238 -44.82 -73.48 9.81
N ALA A 239 -44.77 -74.16 8.67
CA ALA A 239 -43.58 -74.15 7.80
C ALA A 239 -43.28 -72.75 7.24
N VAL A 240 -44.31 -71.96 6.91
CA VAL A 240 -44.14 -70.56 6.48
C VAL A 240 -43.64 -69.68 7.63
N GLN A 241 -44.12 -69.87 8.85
CA GLN A 241 -43.62 -69.13 10.03
C GLN A 241 -42.12 -69.37 10.26
N ILE A 242 -41.66 -70.61 10.10
CA ILE A 242 -40.22 -70.95 10.20
C ILE A 242 -39.44 -70.27 9.06
N SER A 243 -39.95 -70.33 7.82
CA SER A 243 -39.34 -69.65 6.66
C SER A 243 -39.15 -68.14 6.91
N GLU A 244 -40.17 -67.47 7.43
CA GLU A 244 -40.12 -66.05 7.75
C GLU A 244 -39.15 -65.75 8.89
N ALA A 245 -39.15 -66.54 9.97
CA ALA A 245 -38.23 -66.39 11.09
C ALA A 245 -36.76 -66.49 10.63
N LEU A 246 -36.45 -67.45 9.76
CA LEU A 246 -35.10 -67.64 9.22
C LEU A 246 -34.69 -66.51 8.26
N LYS A 247 -35.62 -66.00 7.44
CA LYS A 247 -35.37 -64.82 6.58
C LYS A 247 -35.09 -63.58 7.42
N ASP A 248 -35.88 -63.37 8.47
CA ASP A 248 -35.75 -62.23 9.36
C ASP A 248 -34.42 -62.25 10.11
N PHE A 249 -34.02 -63.42 10.64
CA PHE A 249 -32.73 -63.59 11.29
C PHE A 249 -31.55 -63.24 10.36
N LYS A 250 -31.58 -63.70 9.11
CA LYS A 250 -30.52 -63.43 8.13
C LYS A 250 -30.47 -61.98 7.66
N ASN A 251 -31.63 -61.37 7.43
CA ASN A 251 -31.71 -60.08 6.74
C ASN A 251 -31.82 -58.90 7.70
N ASN A 252 -32.71 -59.00 8.70
CA ASN A 252 -33.03 -57.90 9.60
C ASN A 252 -32.18 -57.94 10.87
N ASN A 253 -31.87 -59.13 11.40
CA ASN A 253 -30.95 -59.32 12.53
C ASN A 253 -29.53 -59.69 12.08
N ARG A 254 -29.08 -59.06 11.00
CA ARG A 254 -27.82 -59.38 10.30
C ARG A 254 -26.59 -59.31 11.21
N THR A 255 -26.52 -58.40 12.18
CA THR A 255 -25.39 -58.33 13.11
C THR A 255 -25.32 -59.57 14.00
N GLN A 256 -26.44 -60.00 14.59
CA GLN A 256 -26.49 -61.23 15.40
C GLN A 256 -26.24 -62.47 14.55
N TYR A 257 -26.77 -62.52 13.33
CA TYR A 257 -26.45 -63.57 12.37
C TYR A 257 -24.94 -63.60 12.04
N LEU A 258 -24.32 -62.45 11.78
CA LEU A 258 -22.88 -62.37 11.50
C LEU A 258 -22.03 -62.71 12.74
N ASP A 259 -22.47 -62.35 13.94
CA ASP A 259 -21.80 -62.73 15.19
C ASP A 259 -21.88 -64.25 15.42
N LEU A 260 -23.03 -64.87 15.16
CA LEU A 260 -23.21 -66.31 15.23
C LEU A 260 -22.36 -67.04 14.18
N VAL A 261 -22.35 -66.54 12.94
CA VAL A 261 -21.49 -67.05 11.87
C VAL A 261 -20.01 -66.87 12.22
N ASN A 262 -19.61 -65.72 12.76
CA ASN A 262 -18.23 -65.50 13.19
C ASN A 262 -17.84 -66.38 14.39
N LYS A 263 -18.75 -66.63 15.33
CA LYS A 263 -18.53 -67.53 16.48
C LYS A 263 -18.17 -68.94 16.04
N TRP A 264 -18.89 -69.46 15.05
CA TRP A 264 -18.77 -70.87 14.63
C TRP A 264 -17.90 -71.08 13.38
N TYR A 265 -17.79 -70.09 12.49
CA TYR A 265 -17.02 -70.16 11.24
C TYR A 265 -15.86 -69.14 11.15
N GLY A 266 -15.73 -68.20 12.09
CA GLY A 266 -14.85 -67.01 11.96
C GLY A 266 -13.34 -67.32 11.90
N ASP A 267 -12.88 -68.39 12.53
CA ASP A 267 -11.46 -68.81 12.50
C ASP A 267 -11.09 -69.65 11.26
N LEU A 268 -12.03 -69.94 10.37
CA LEU A 268 -11.79 -70.72 9.15
C LEU A 268 -11.33 -69.87 7.94
N THR A 269 -11.22 -68.53 8.07
CA THR A 269 -11.02 -67.62 6.92
C THR A 269 -9.85 -66.62 6.99
N LYS A 270 -8.97 -66.66 7.99
CA LYS A 270 -7.82 -65.72 8.06
C LYS A 270 -6.48 -66.41 7.73
N PRO A 271 -5.91 -66.22 6.53
CA PRO A 271 -4.50 -66.55 6.32
C PRO A 271 -3.60 -65.52 7.01
N PRO A 272 -2.42 -65.90 7.55
CA PRO A 272 -1.45 -64.94 8.04
C PRO A 272 -0.94 -64.05 6.88
N LEU A 273 -0.77 -62.75 7.13
CA LEU A 273 -0.18 -61.83 6.15
C LEU A 273 1.26 -62.26 5.82
N PRO A 274 1.68 -62.26 4.54
CA PRO A 274 3.07 -62.53 4.18
C PRO A 274 4.03 -61.49 4.76
N ALA A 275 5.15 -61.93 5.33
CA ALA A 275 6.16 -61.07 5.98
C ALA A 275 6.69 -59.93 5.08
N TRP A 276 6.66 -60.09 3.75
CA TRP A 276 7.11 -59.04 2.82
C TRP A 276 6.22 -57.78 2.85
N VAL A 277 4.95 -57.90 3.25
CA VAL A 277 4.01 -56.78 3.33
C VAL A 277 4.37 -55.84 4.48
N GLU A 278 4.75 -56.38 5.65
CA GLU A 278 5.16 -55.58 6.81
C GLU A 278 6.47 -54.82 6.56
N VAL A 279 7.44 -55.48 5.92
CA VAL A 279 8.71 -54.86 5.52
C VAL A 279 8.47 -53.75 4.48
N SER A 280 7.57 -53.98 3.51
CA SER A 280 7.26 -52.97 2.50
C SER A 280 6.58 -51.72 3.09
N LEU A 281 5.70 -51.91 4.09
CA LEU A 281 5.04 -50.80 4.79
C LEU A 281 6.01 -49.96 5.62
N THR A 282 6.98 -50.59 6.29
CA THR A 282 7.99 -49.88 7.09
C THR A 282 8.96 -49.06 6.24
N TYR A 283 9.45 -49.60 5.12
CA TYR A 283 10.26 -48.81 4.18
C TYR A 283 9.45 -47.73 3.45
N GLY A 284 8.21 -48.03 3.06
CA GLY A 284 7.33 -47.06 2.38
C GLY A 284 6.99 -45.86 3.26
N THR A 285 6.72 -46.09 4.55
CA THR A 285 6.47 -45.00 5.52
C THR A 285 7.73 -44.16 5.76
N GLY A 286 8.91 -44.78 5.88
CA GLY A 286 10.19 -44.07 6.00
C GLY A 286 10.49 -43.17 4.79
N ALA A 287 10.27 -43.67 3.57
CA ALA A 287 10.45 -42.89 2.34
C ALA A 287 9.47 -41.70 2.26
N LEU A 288 8.22 -41.89 2.69
CA LEU A 288 7.22 -40.82 2.71
C LEU A 288 7.57 -39.71 3.72
N ILE A 289 8.10 -40.08 4.89
CA ILE A 289 8.59 -39.10 5.89
C ILE A 289 9.77 -38.31 5.33
N LEU A 290 10.73 -38.97 4.67
CA LEU A 290 11.87 -38.29 4.05
C LEU A 290 11.43 -37.35 2.92
N LEU A 291 10.48 -37.78 2.07
CA LEU A 291 9.94 -36.96 0.99
C LEU A 291 9.20 -35.73 1.52
N THR A 292 8.37 -35.90 2.56
CA THR A 292 7.64 -34.79 3.19
C THR A 292 8.59 -33.80 3.87
N LEU A 293 9.64 -34.29 4.55
CA LEU A 293 10.69 -33.44 5.12
C LEU A 293 11.44 -32.65 4.03
N LEU A 294 11.79 -33.30 2.91
CA LEU A 294 12.45 -32.65 1.78
C LEU A 294 11.56 -31.56 1.16
N LEU A 295 10.28 -31.86 0.94
CA LEU A 295 9.29 -30.87 0.44
C LEU A 295 9.12 -29.70 1.42
N TYR A 296 9.13 -29.96 2.72
CA TYR A 296 9.07 -28.92 3.74
C TYR A 296 10.31 -28.00 3.68
N ILE A 297 11.51 -28.57 3.56
CA ILE A 297 12.75 -27.78 3.44
C ILE A 297 12.75 -26.94 2.15
N LEU A 298 12.40 -27.53 1.01
CA LEU A 298 12.33 -26.83 -0.28
C LEU A 298 11.31 -25.69 -0.27
N THR A 299 10.11 -25.93 0.27
CA THR A 299 9.09 -24.87 0.38
C THR A 299 9.50 -23.75 1.32
N ARG A 300 10.21 -24.08 2.42
CA ARG A 300 10.78 -23.07 3.33
C ARG A 300 11.84 -22.21 2.65
N GLU A 301 12.80 -22.81 1.92
CA GLU A 301 13.81 -22.04 1.18
C GLU A 301 13.20 -21.17 0.08
N LEU A 302 12.23 -21.71 -0.68
CA LEU A 302 11.52 -20.95 -1.71
C LEU A 302 10.79 -19.73 -1.11
N ASN A 303 10.14 -19.91 0.04
CA ASN A 303 9.45 -18.82 0.72
C ASN A 303 10.43 -17.78 1.29
N GLN A 304 11.59 -18.21 1.79
CA GLN A 304 12.65 -17.28 2.22
C GLN A 304 13.17 -16.44 1.04
N LYS A 305 13.53 -17.06 -0.08
CA LYS A 305 14.00 -16.35 -1.28
C LYS A 305 12.94 -15.39 -1.84
N LYS A 306 11.66 -15.79 -1.85
CA LYS A 306 10.55 -14.90 -2.26
C LYS A 306 10.43 -13.67 -1.36
N ASN A 307 10.55 -13.85 -0.05
CA ASN A 307 10.48 -12.74 0.90
C ASN A 307 11.71 -11.82 0.76
N GLU A 308 12.91 -12.38 0.56
CA GLU A 308 14.12 -11.58 0.32
C GLU A 308 14.00 -10.71 -0.94
N ILE A 309 13.52 -11.29 -2.06
CA ILE A 309 13.28 -10.53 -3.30
C ILE A 309 12.26 -9.43 -3.05
N ARG A 310 11.13 -9.75 -2.41
CA ARG A 310 10.07 -8.77 -2.15
C ARG A 310 10.56 -7.61 -1.27
N VAL A 311 11.26 -7.90 -0.17
CA VAL A 311 11.83 -6.87 0.71
C VAL A 311 12.84 -6.02 -0.04
N ARG A 312 13.66 -6.62 -0.91
CA ARG A 312 14.60 -5.89 -1.75
C ARG A 312 13.89 -4.97 -2.74
N GLU A 313 12.87 -5.46 -3.45
CA GLU A 313 12.07 -4.65 -4.38
C GLU A 313 11.34 -3.50 -3.66
N GLU A 314 10.75 -3.75 -2.49
CA GLU A 314 10.11 -2.71 -1.66
C GLU A 314 11.12 -1.66 -1.20
N ASN A 315 12.33 -2.07 -0.80
CA ASN A 315 13.41 -1.16 -0.42
C ASN A 315 13.95 -0.37 -1.61
N GLU A 316 14.16 -1.00 -2.77
CA GLU A 316 14.60 -0.34 -4.00
C GLU A 316 13.56 0.70 -4.46
N ALA A 317 12.27 0.35 -4.43
CA ALA A 317 11.19 1.28 -4.73
C ALA A 317 11.11 2.45 -3.74
N GLN A 318 11.30 2.20 -2.43
CA GLN A 318 11.38 3.28 -1.44
C GLN A 318 12.60 4.18 -1.63
N LEU A 319 13.76 3.61 -1.97
CA LEU A 319 14.97 4.37 -2.27
C LEU A 319 14.79 5.23 -3.53
N GLU A 320 14.18 4.68 -4.58
CA GLU A 320 13.87 5.41 -5.80
C GLU A 320 12.85 6.53 -5.55
N TYR A 321 11.81 6.25 -4.77
CA TYR A 321 10.82 7.24 -4.37
C TYR A 321 11.46 8.39 -3.60
N ARG A 322 12.24 8.09 -2.55
CA ARG A 322 12.99 9.11 -1.77
C ARG A 322 14.00 9.86 -2.61
N SER A 323 14.63 9.20 -3.58
CA SER A 323 15.56 9.88 -4.50
C SER A 323 14.86 10.86 -5.44
N THR A 324 13.56 10.74 -5.67
CA THR A 324 12.80 11.52 -6.66
C THR A 324 11.74 12.44 -6.06
N HIS A 325 11.49 12.35 -4.75
CA HIS A 325 10.54 13.19 -4.02
C HIS A 325 11.23 14.02 -2.93
N ASP A 326 10.62 15.14 -2.57
CA ASP A 326 11.05 16.05 -1.51
C ASP A 326 10.47 15.58 -0.17
N GLU A 327 11.33 15.41 0.84
CA GLU A 327 10.92 14.84 2.13
C GLU A 327 9.94 15.72 2.91
N LEU A 328 9.96 17.04 2.69
CA LEU A 328 9.09 17.98 3.41
C LEU A 328 7.68 18.01 2.81
N THR A 329 7.58 18.11 1.48
CA THR A 329 6.32 18.39 0.78
C THR A 329 5.70 17.18 0.09
N ASP A 330 6.41 16.05 0.00
CA ASP A 330 6.01 14.85 -0.73
C ASP A 330 5.77 15.08 -2.23
N LEU A 331 6.23 16.21 -2.76
CA LEU A 331 6.23 16.52 -4.19
C LEU A 331 7.48 15.94 -4.86
N PRO A 332 7.46 15.66 -6.17
CA PRO A 332 8.68 15.37 -6.92
C PRO A 332 9.74 16.46 -6.67
N ASN A 333 10.95 16.02 -6.35
CA ASN A 333 12.11 16.91 -6.15
C ASN A 333 12.74 17.29 -7.51
N ARG A 334 13.84 18.04 -7.49
CA ARG A 334 14.58 18.42 -8.69
C ARG A 334 14.90 17.24 -9.63
N ARG A 335 15.28 16.08 -9.09
CA ARG A 335 15.59 14.89 -9.92
C ARG A 335 14.32 14.31 -10.54
N GLY A 336 13.23 14.20 -9.78
CA GLY A 336 11.92 13.78 -10.29
C GLY A 336 11.41 14.70 -11.40
N LEU A 337 11.50 16.01 -11.20
CA LEU A 337 11.14 17.03 -12.19
C LEU A 337 11.94 16.89 -13.49
N LEU A 338 13.27 16.77 -13.41
CA LEU A 338 14.13 16.62 -14.59
C LEU A 338 13.78 15.35 -15.38
N SER A 339 13.55 14.24 -14.69
CA SER A 339 13.10 12.99 -15.31
C SER A 339 11.78 13.18 -16.05
N GLU A 340 10.84 13.89 -15.45
CA GLU A 340 9.52 14.15 -16.03
C GLU A 340 9.56 15.07 -17.25
N ILE A 341 10.37 16.14 -17.22
CA ILE A 341 10.55 17.02 -18.39
C ILE A 341 11.19 16.21 -19.54
N ASN A 342 12.23 15.43 -19.26
CA ASN A 342 12.87 14.59 -20.28
C ASN A 342 11.91 13.55 -20.85
N ARG A 343 11.06 12.94 -20.01
CA ARG A 343 9.98 12.06 -20.46
C ARG A 343 9.03 12.79 -21.41
N CYS A 344 8.60 14.00 -21.05
CA CYS A 344 7.73 14.82 -21.91
C CYS A 344 8.38 15.18 -23.25
N ILE A 345 9.69 15.43 -23.27
CA ILE A 345 10.45 15.68 -24.50
C ILE A 345 10.51 14.42 -25.37
N ASN A 346 10.80 13.25 -24.78
CA ASN A 346 10.97 11.98 -25.50
C ASN A 346 9.65 11.41 -26.05
N GLU A 347 8.54 11.55 -25.31
CA GLU A 347 7.22 11.06 -25.72
C GLU A 347 6.68 11.75 -26.99
N GLN A 348 7.27 12.88 -27.39
CA GLN A 348 6.78 13.72 -28.49
C GLN A 348 7.42 13.48 -29.84
N GLY A 349 8.30 12.47 -29.98
CA GLY A 349 9.02 12.14 -31.21
C GLY A 349 8.14 11.91 -32.46
N ALA A 350 6.83 11.66 -32.30
CA ALA A 350 5.87 11.51 -33.39
C ALA A 350 4.88 12.68 -33.58
N SER A 351 4.70 13.59 -32.59
CA SER A 351 3.63 14.61 -32.64
C SER A 351 4.02 16.07 -32.35
N ARG A 352 5.30 16.37 -32.00
CA ARG A 352 5.80 17.75 -31.74
C ARG A 352 4.86 18.60 -30.85
N ARG A 353 4.26 18.03 -29.80
CA ARG A 353 3.33 18.81 -28.95
C ARG A 353 4.12 19.73 -28.01
N LYS A 354 3.64 20.97 -27.87
CA LYS A 354 4.18 21.96 -26.94
C LYS A 354 3.74 21.68 -25.50
N PHE A 355 4.55 22.10 -24.54
CA PHE A 355 4.19 22.15 -23.12
C PHE A 355 4.87 23.34 -22.45
N TYR A 356 4.26 23.85 -21.37
CA TYR A 356 4.82 24.94 -20.57
C TYR A 356 5.54 24.42 -19.34
N VAL A 357 6.62 25.09 -18.97
CA VAL A 357 7.29 24.97 -17.67
C VAL A 357 7.09 26.30 -16.93
N LEU A 358 6.41 26.25 -15.79
CA LEU A 358 6.15 27.38 -14.92
C LEU A 358 7.07 27.24 -13.72
N PHE A 359 7.91 28.24 -13.48
CA PHE A 359 8.78 28.32 -12.32
C PHE A 359 8.20 29.35 -11.36
N LEU A 360 7.87 28.92 -10.16
CA LEU A 360 7.18 29.72 -9.14
C LEU A 360 8.10 29.92 -7.94
N ASP A 361 8.02 31.09 -7.33
CA ASP A 361 8.71 31.41 -6.09
C ASP A 361 7.80 32.20 -5.16
N ILE A 362 7.83 31.86 -3.87
CA ILE A 362 7.02 32.53 -2.85
C ILE A 362 7.66 33.87 -2.48
N ASP A 363 6.96 34.96 -2.74
CA ASP A 363 7.49 36.29 -2.53
C ASP A 363 7.76 36.56 -1.03
N ASN A 364 8.94 37.11 -0.74
CA ASN A 364 9.38 37.49 0.61
C ASN A 364 9.50 36.34 1.61
N PHE A 365 9.59 35.08 1.17
CA PHE A 365 9.73 33.92 2.05
C PHE A 365 10.91 34.03 3.03
N LYS A 366 12.05 34.58 2.59
CA LYS A 366 13.19 34.86 3.47
C LYS A 366 12.82 35.76 4.66
N ARG A 367 12.04 36.83 4.45
CA ARG A 367 11.58 37.72 5.55
C ARG A 367 10.69 36.96 6.55
N ILE A 368 9.92 35.98 6.07
CA ILE A 368 9.11 35.11 6.93
C ILE A 368 10.02 34.22 7.78
N ASN A 369 11.02 33.57 7.18
CA ASN A 369 12.00 32.78 7.92
C ASN A 369 12.78 33.61 8.95
N ASP A 370 13.23 34.79 8.57
CA ASP A 370 14.02 35.67 9.45
C ASP A 370 13.17 36.18 10.63
N SER A 371 11.86 36.39 10.44
CA SER A 371 10.96 36.92 11.47
C SER A 371 10.25 35.86 12.33
N LYS A 372 9.98 34.67 11.79
CA LYS A 372 9.19 33.61 12.44
C LYS A 372 9.95 32.30 12.63
N GLY A 373 11.17 32.20 12.10
CA GLY A 373 12.03 31.03 12.17
C GLY A 373 11.75 29.99 11.07
N HIS A 374 12.76 29.16 10.77
CA HIS A 374 12.69 28.17 9.69
C HIS A 374 11.57 27.13 9.84
N ILE A 375 11.26 26.70 11.06
CA ILE A 375 10.16 25.72 11.31
C ILE A 375 8.82 26.28 10.81
N PHE A 376 8.59 27.59 10.99
CA PHE A 376 7.39 28.26 10.52
C PHE A 376 7.35 28.32 8.98
N GLY A 377 8.50 28.59 8.35
CA GLY A 377 8.64 28.54 6.90
C GLY A 377 8.41 27.15 6.32
N ASP A 378 8.92 26.11 6.97
CA ASP A 378 8.70 24.72 6.54
C ASP A 378 7.21 24.34 6.58
N GLU A 379 6.49 24.74 7.63
CA GLU A 379 5.04 24.55 7.74
C GLU A 379 4.28 25.31 6.64
N LEU A 380 4.70 26.54 6.32
CA LEU A 380 4.17 27.30 5.20
C LEU A 380 4.39 26.59 3.85
N LEU A 381 5.57 26.04 3.61
CA LEU A 381 5.88 25.30 2.38
C LEU A 381 5.01 24.06 2.21
N VAL A 382 4.77 23.32 3.30
CA VAL A 382 3.86 22.17 3.31
C VAL A 382 2.43 22.60 2.94
N LEU A 383 1.92 23.69 3.53
CA LEU A 383 0.58 24.19 3.21
C LEU A 383 0.47 24.70 1.78
N VAL A 384 1.49 25.39 1.27
CA VAL A 384 1.55 25.84 -0.13
C VAL A 384 1.53 24.65 -1.08
N ALA A 385 2.36 23.63 -0.81
CA ALA A 385 2.39 22.40 -1.61
C ALA A 385 1.02 21.70 -1.64
N GLN A 386 0.37 21.55 -0.48
CA GLN A 386 -0.95 20.93 -0.37
C GLN A 386 -2.02 21.70 -1.13
N ARG A 387 -2.03 23.04 -1.00
CA ARG A 387 -3.03 23.89 -1.65
C ARG A 387 -2.84 23.93 -3.17
N LEU A 388 -1.59 23.99 -3.64
CA LEU A 388 -1.28 23.87 -5.07
C LEU A 388 -1.68 22.49 -5.62
N LYS A 389 -1.35 21.41 -4.92
CA LYS A 389 -1.70 20.03 -5.31
C LYS A 389 -3.22 19.81 -5.39
N ALA A 390 -4.00 20.48 -4.54
CA ALA A 390 -5.47 20.40 -4.57
C ALA A 390 -6.10 21.15 -5.76
N GLN A 391 -5.42 22.17 -6.28
CA GLN A 391 -5.92 23.02 -7.37
C GLN A 391 -5.42 22.57 -8.76
N ILE A 392 -4.25 21.93 -8.81
CA ILE A 392 -3.61 21.45 -10.04
C ILE A 392 -4.02 20.00 -10.29
N ALA A 393 -4.67 19.75 -11.43
CA ALA A 393 -5.10 18.40 -11.82
C ALA A 393 -3.90 17.44 -11.99
N GLU A 394 -4.09 16.15 -11.67
CA GLU A 394 -3.05 15.10 -11.70
C GLU A 394 -2.37 14.89 -13.06
N CYS A 395 -3.00 15.33 -14.16
CA CYS A 395 -2.39 15.26 -15.49
C CYS A 395 -1.25 16.28 -15.70
N HIS A 396 -1.11 17.24 -14.79
CA HIS A 396 0.00 18.17 -14.71
C HIS A 396 0.95 17.77 -13.59
N THR A 397 2.23 18.07 -13.78
CA THR A 397 3.25 17.76 -12.79
C THR A 397 3.50 18.98 -11.94
N LEU A 398 3.24 18.90 -10.63
CA LEU A 398 3.73 19.86 -9.64
C LEU A 398 4.98 19.27 -8.98
N SER A 399 6.01 20.07 -8.78
CA SER A 399 7.28 19.66 -8.17
C SER A 399 7.82 20.75 -7.27
N ARG A 400 8.61 20.40 -6.25
CA ARG A 400 9.39 21.36 -5.47
C ARG A 400 10.83 21.32 -5.95
N PHE A 401 11.32 22.43 -6.49
CA PHE A 401 12.67 22.49 -7.04
C PHE A 401 13.73 22.57 -5.93
N GLY A 402 13.44 23.36 -4.90
CA GLY A 402 14.26 23.56 -3.71
C GLY A 402 13.85 24.84 -2.98
N GLY A 403 14.15 24.99 -1.68
CA GLY A 403 13.78 26.20 -0.94
C GLY A 403 12.28 26.51 -1.01
N ASP A 404 11.95 27.73 -1.45
CA ASP A 404 10.62 28.28 -1.71
C ASP A 404 10.16 28.19 -3.18
N GLU A 405 10.88 27.41 -3.98
CA GLU A 405 10.67 27.29 -5.41
C GLU A 405 9.85 26.05 -5.79
N PHE A 406 8.82 26.26 -6.61
CA PHE A 406 7.95 25.22 -7.15
C PHE A 406 7.97 25.26 -8.68
N VAL A 407 7.81 24.11 -9.33
CA VAL A 407 7.73 24.02 -10.79
C VAL A 407 6.48 23.26 -11.20
N VAL A 408 5.77 23.79 -12.19
CA VAL A 408 4.59 23.15 -12.78
C VAL A 408 4.82 22.89 -14.26
N ILE A 409 4.59 21.65 -14.69
CA ILE A 409 4.59 21.25 -16.11
C ILE A 409 3.15 21.20 -16.60
N VAL A 410 2.79 22.11 -17.50
CA VAL A 410 1.45 22.18 -18.09
C VAL A 410 1.47 21.55 -19.49
N LYS A 411 0.69 20.47 -19.63
CA LYS A 411 0.63 19.65 -20.84
C LYS A 411 -0.72 19.85 -21.52
N GLY A 412 -0.73 19.96 -22.84
CA GLY A 412 -1.93 20.12 -23.66
C GLY A 412 -2.15 18.91 -24.58
N ARG A 413 -3.38 18.70 -25.03
CA ARG A 413 -3.70 17.68 -26.06
C ARG A 413 -3.29 18.12 -27.46
N ASN A 414 -3.40 19.42 -27.72
CA ASN A 414 -2.98 20.15 -28.93
C ASN A 414 -2.68 21.62 -28.58
N ASP A 415 -2.09 22.38 -29.51
CA ASP A 415 -1.66 23.77 -29.26
C ASP A 415 -2.80 24.71 -28.84
N ASN A 416 -3.98 24.61 -29.48
CA ASN A 416 -5.14 25.44 -29.11
C ASN A 416 -5.65 25.13 -27.69
N SER A 417 -5.66 23.85 -27.29
CA SER A 417 -6.03 23.43 -25.94
C SER A 417 -4.97 23.82 -24.90
N LEU A 418 -3.70 23.94 -25.29
CA LEU A 418 -2.60 24.21 -24.37
C LEU A 418 -2.72 25.61 -23.76
N HIS A 419 -3.04 26.64 -24.55
CA HIS A 419 -3.24 27.99 -24.03
C HIS A 419 -4.43 28.06 -23.06
N GLN A 420 -5.55 27.41 -23.38
CA GLN A 420 -6.71 27.37 -22.49
C GLN A 420 -6.40 26.63 -21.18
N THR A 421 -5.65 25.53 -21.28
CA THR A 421 -5.18 24.76 -20.11
C THR A 421 -4.24 25.61 -19.25
N LEU A 422 -3.31 26.35 -19.87
CA LEU A 422 -2.42 27.27 -19.18
C LEU A 422 -3.21 28.33 -18.39
N THR A 423 -4.19 28.98 -19.01
CA THR A 423 -5.04 29.98 -18.32
C THR A 423 -5.76 29.38 -17.11
N THR A 424 -6.24 28.14 -17.24
CA THR A 424 -6.90 27.42 -16.14
C THR A 424 -5.91 27.17 -14.99
N ILE A 425 -4.70 26.71 -15.30
CA ILE A 425 -3.66 26.45 -14.29
C ILE A 425 -3.15 27.72 -13.63
N ILE A 426 -2.98 28.81 -14.38
CA ILE A 426 -2.64 30.11 -13.81
C ILE A 426 -3.73 30.57 -12.82
N THR A 427 -5.00 30.39 -13.17
CA THR A 427 -6.12 30.74 -12.28
C THR A 427 -6.12 29.87 -11.03
N ALA A 428 -5.87 28.57 -11.17
CA ALA A 428 -5.75 27.62 -10.07
C ALA A 428 -4.60 27.98 -9.11
N ILE A 429 -3.43 28.35 -9.64
CA ILE A 429 -2.30 28.84 -8.86
C ILE A 429 -2.67 30.12 -8.13
N ASN A 430 -3.23 31.12 -8.81
CA ASN A 430 -3.63 32.38 -8.19
C ASN A 430 -4.61 32.14 -7.03
N ASN A 431 -5.61 31.27 -7.22
CA ASN A 431 -6.57 30.92 -6.19
C ASN A 431 -5.91 30.27 -4.96
N ALA A 432 -4.80 29.55 -5.13
CA ALA A 432 -4.05 29.00 -4.01
C ALA A 432 -3.40 30.09 -3.14
N PHE A 433 -3.09 31.26 -3.70
CA PHE A 433 -2.47 32.37 -2.98
C PHE A 433 -3.44 33.48 -2.55
N LEU A 434 -4.74 33.39 -2.90
CA LEU A 434 -5.74 34.39 -2.52
C LEU A 434 -6.01 34.42 -1.01
N ASP A 435 -6.20 33.25 -0.40
CA ASP A 435 -6.54 33.14 1.02
C ASP A 435 -5.29 33.06 1.91
N SER A 436 -5.39 33.54 3.15
CA SER A 436 -4.30 33.42 4.12
C SER A 436 -3.93 31.95 4.41
N PHE A 437 -2.68 31.73 4.75
CA PHE A 437 -2.17 30.47 5.30
C PHE A 437 -2.24 30.54 6.83
N GLN A 438 -3.06 29.67 7.43
CA GLN A 438 -3.17 29.57 8.87
C GLN A 438 -2.09 28.63 9.40
N ILE A 439 -1.18 29.16 10.21
CA ILE A 439 -0.10 28.42 10.86
C ILE A 439 -0.20 28.70 12.35
N LYS A 440 -0.63 27.69 13.12
CA LYS A 440 -0.99 27.84 14.54
C LYS A 440 -2.02 28.96 14.73
N ASP A 441 -1.67 30.00 15.49
CA ASP A 441 -2.52 31.15 15.79
C ASP A 441 -2.27 32.35 14.85
N SER A 442 -1.48 32.19 13.79
CA SER A 442 -1.13 33.25 12.84
C SER A 442 -1.73 33.03 11.46
N ASN A 443 -2.29 34.10 10.87
CA ASN A 443 -2.69 34.14 9.46
C ASN A 443 -1.64 34.91 8.66
N ILE A 444 -1.06 34.26 7.65
CA ILE A 444 -0.03 34.82 6.79
C ILE A 444 -0.58 34.98 5.38
N TYR A 445 -0.36 36.15 4.79
CA TYR A 445 -0.64 36.38 3.37
C TYR A 445 0.69 36.37 2.61
N VAL A 446 0.76 35.54 1.58
CA VAL A 446 1.92 35.47 0.67
C VAL A 446 1.45 35.51 -0.77
N THR A 447 2.28 36.07 -1.62
CA THR A 447 2.11 36.06 -3.07
C THR A 447 3.18 35.17 -3.70
N ALA A 448 3.03 34.88 -4.99
CA ALA A 448 4.05 34.18 -5.75
C ALA A 448 4.30 34.86 -7.08
N THR A 449 5.56 34.89 -7.48
CA THR A 449 5.97 35.32 -8.83
C THR A 449 6.17 34.09 -9.70
N ILE A 450 5.78 34.16 -10.97
CA ILE A 450 5.82 33.03 -11.91
C ILE A 450 6.57 33.40 -13.19
N GLY A 451 7.61 32.65 -13.52
CA GLY A 451 8.30 32.68 -14.80
C GLY A 451 7.86 31.54 -15.72
N PHE A 452 7.67 31.81 -17.01
CA PHE A 452 7.17 30.82 -17.97
C PHE A 452 8.20 30.54 -19.08
N SER A 453 8.42 29.27 -19.40
CA SER A 453 9.05 28.84 -20.65
C SER A 453 8.18 27.81 -21.39
N ILE A 454 8.40 27.69 -22.71
CA ILE A 454 7.63 26.77 -23.56
C ILE A 454 8.59 25.89 -24.36
N PHE A 455 8.35 24.59 -24.35
CA PHE A 455 9.00 23.65 -25.26
C PHE A 455 8.23 23.58 -26.59
N PRO A 456 8.91 23.47 -27.75
CA PRO A 456 10.37 23.51 -27.95
C PRO A 456 10.92 24.93 -28.16
N ASP A 457 10.06 25.94 -28.23
CA ASP A 457 10.43 27.31 -28.65
C ASP A 457 11.55 27.91 -27.76
N HIS A 458 11.55 27.57 -26.48
CA HIS A 458 12.52 28.04 -25.49
C HIS A 458 13.56 26.96 -25.14
N GLY A 459 13.68 25.86 -25.88
CA GLY A 459 14.81 24.94 -25.69
C GLY A 459 14.45 23.48 -25.88
N ASN A 460 15.49 22.66 -26.04
CA ASN A 460 15.35 21.24 -26.42
C ASN A 460 15.70 20.25 -25.31
N ASN A 461 16.03 20.74 -24.12
CA ASN A 461 16.36 19.92 -22.95
C ASN A 461 15.83 20.55 -21.67
N ALA A 462 15.67 19.75 -20.62
CA ALA A 462 15.11 20.19 -19.35
C ALA A 462 15.87 21.36 -18.72
N THR A 463 17.20 21.35 -18.77
CA THR A 463 18.05 22.39 -18.19
C THR A 463 17.81 23.75 -18.85
N GLU A 464 17.69 23.79 -20.17
CA GLU A 464 17.47 25.04 -20.92
C GLU A 464 16.08 25.63 -20.63
N LEU A 465 15.04 24.79 -20.59
CA LEU A 465 13.67 25.22 -20.29
C LEU A 465 13.57 25.79 -18.87
N LEU A 466 14.17 25.11 -17.88
CA LEU A 466 14.18 25.57 -16.50
C LEU A 466 14.96 26.87 -16.36
N ARG A 467 16.15 26.97 -16.97
CA ARG A 467 16.96 28.20 -16.96
C ARG A 467 16.20 29.40 -17.52
N LYS A 468 15.47 29.22 -18.61
CA LYS A 468 14.71 30.32 -19.22
C LYS A 468 13.46 30.70 -18.44
N ALA A 469 12.80 29.73 -17.81
CA ALA A 469 11.70 30.02 -16.88
C ALA A 469 12.20 30.77 -15.65
N ASP A 470 13.38 30.41 -15.13
CA ASP A 470 14.05 31.08 -14.01
C ASP A 470 14.47 32.53 -14.36
N ILE A 471 15.04 32.76 -15.55
CA ILE A 471 15.32 34.12 -16.05
C ILE A 471 14.05 34.99 -16.09
N ALA A 472 12.93 34.43 -16.54
CA ALA A 472 11.66 35.13 -16.56
C ALA A 472 11.12 35.40 -15.15
N LEU A 473 11.27 34.44 -14.24
CA LEU A 473 10.92 34.57 -12.83
C LEU A 473 11.72 35.69 -12.15
N TYR A 474 13.04 35.73 -12.37
CA TYR A 474 13.91 36.79 -11.86
C TYR A 474 13.44 38.17 -12.31
N SER A 475 13.14 38.34 -13.61
CA SER A 475 12.59 39.59 -14.14
C SER A 475 11.26 39.98 -13.47
N GLY A 476 10.42 39.00 -13.12
CA GLY A 476 9.17 39.23 -12.40
C GLY A 476 9.40 39.72 -10.96
N LYS A 477 10.41 39.17 -10.29
CA LYS A 477 10.80 39.58 -8.93
C LYS A 477 11.32 41.01 -8.90
N THR A 478 12.02 41.44 -9.95
CA THR A 478 12.59 42.78 -10.04
C THR A 478 11.56 43.83 -10.47
N SER A 479 10.54 43.42 -11.22
CA SER A 479 9.51 44.32 -11.77
C SER A 479 8.31 44.55 -10.84
N GLY A 480 8.33 44.04 -9.60
CA GLY A 480 7.30 44.34 -8.60
C GLY A 480 6.76 43.15 -7.79
N LYS A 481 7.21 41.91 -8.05
CA LYS A 481 6.71 40.67 -7.41
C LYS A 481 5.20 40.43 -7.63
N ASN A 482 4.67 39.27 -7.27
CA ASN A 482 3.29 38.88 -7.57
C ASN A 482 2.93 39.04 -9.07
N THR A 483 3.90 38.78 -9.96
CA THR A 483 3.76 38.94 -11.40
C THR A 483 3.93 37.61 -12.14
N ARG A 484 3.60 37.64 -13.42
CA ARG A 484 3.67 36.50 -14.34
C ARG A 484 4.41 36.95 -15.58
N ILE A 485 5.60 36.41 -15.82
CA ILE A 485 6.46 36.85 -16.93
C ILE A 485 6.79 35.67 -17.84
N PHE A 486 6.44 35.79 -19.11
CA PHE A 486 6.88 34.85 -20.14
C PHE A 486 8.30 35.18 -20.55
N TYR A 487 9.14 34.16 -20.66
CA TYR A 487 10.47 34.31 -21.23
C TYR A 487 10.39 34.94 -22.63
N SER A 488 11.31 35.86 -22.90
CA SER A 488 11.64 36.38 -24.22
C SER A 488 13.15 36.57 -24.32
N ALA A 489 13.67 36.66 -25.55
CA ALA A 489 15.08 36.95 -25.77
C ALA A 489 15.50 38.31 -25.19
N ASP A 490 14.59 39.30 -25.20
CA ASP A 490 14.84 40.62 -24.63
C ASP A 490 15.00 40.57 -23.10
N ILE A 491 14.16 39.76 -22.42
CA ILE A 491 14.29 39.55 -20.96
C ILE A 491 15.64 38.88 -20.64
N GLU A 492 16.06 37.88 -21.42
CA GLU A 492 17.35 37.24 -21.21
C GLU A 492 18.53 38.20 -21.47
N ASN A 493 18.46 39.04 -22.49
CA ASN A 493 19.48 40.05 -22.75
C ASN A 493 19.58 41.05 -21.59
N ASN A 494 18.45 41.54 -21.08
CA ASN A 494 18.43 42.44 -19.93
C ASN A 494 18.97 41.77 -18.67
N PHE A 495 18.57 40.52 -18.40
CA PHE A 495 19.10 39.73 -17.28
C PHE A 495 20.63 39.60 -17.35
N ASN A 496 21.16 39.22 -18.52
CA ASN A 496 22.61 39.10 -18.73
C ASN A 496 23.33 40.46 -18.61
N LYS A 497 22.70 41.56 -19.07
CA LYS A 497 23.22 42.92 -18.90
C LYS A 497 23.30 43.28 -17.41
N THR A 498 22.26 42.99 -16.64
CA THR A 498 22.21 43.21 -15.19
C THR A 498 23.31 42.45 -14.45
N ILE A 499 23.49 41.15 -14.72
CA ILE A 499 24.56 40.36 -14.07
C ILE A 499 25.95 40.91 -14.40
N ARG A 500 26.20 41.26 -15.67
CA ARG A 500 27.48 41.85 -16.06
C ARG A 500 27.71 43.17 -15.34
N ALA A 501 26.71 44.04 -15.31
CA ALA A 501 26.80 45.32 -14.65
C ALA A 501 27.00 45.18 -13.14
N GLU A 502 26.35 44.23 -12.48
CA GLU A 502 26.59 43.92 -11.06
C GLU A 502 28.05 43.53 -10.81
N ASN A 503 28.59 42.59 -11.60
CA ASN A 503 29.97 42.14 -11.46
C ASN A 503 30.96 43.30 -11.65
N PHE A 504 30.78 44.09 -12.71
CA PHE A 504 31.64 45.24 -12.96
C PHE A 504 31.50 46.34 -11.90
N LEU A 505 30.32 46.51 -11.30
CA LEU A 505 30.12 47.47 -10.21
C LEU A 505 30.84 47.03 -8.93
N ARG A 506 30.82 45.73 -8.61
CA ARG A 506 31.61 45.14 -7.51
C ARG A 506 33.11 45.30 -7.74
N GLU A 507 33.58 45.01 -8.95
CA GLU A 507 34.98 45.24 -9.33
C GLU A 507 35.35 46.72 -9.20
N SER A 508 34.50 47.62 -9.66
CA SER A 508 34.74 49.08 -9.62
C SER A 508 34.81 49.62 -8.20
N LEU A 509 33.97 49.13 -7.29
CA LEU A 509 34.02 49.48 -5.86
C LEU A 509 35.33 49.01 -5.21
N ARG A 510 35.81 47.81 -5.55
CA ARG A 510 37.06 47.25 -5.03
C ARG A 510 38.30 47.95 -5.61
N ASP A 511 38.29 48.23 -6.91
CA ASP A 511 39.44 48.69 -7.67
C ASP A 511 39.52 50.25 -7.72
N GLY A 512 38.61 50.94 -7.02
CA GLY A 512 38.62 52.41 -6.89
C GLY A 512 38.25 53.15 -8.17
N LEU A 513 37.46 52.52 -9.05
CA LEU A 513 37.01 53.09 -10.32
C LEU A 513 35.71 53.92 -10.19
N VAL A 514 35.13 53.90 -9.00
CA VAL A 514 34.01 54.77 -8.63
C VAL A 514 34.51 56.17 -8.28
N LYS A 515 33.80 57.19 -8.77
CA LYS A 515 34.09 58.60 -8.55
C LYS A 515 32.81 59.35 -8.17
N ILE A 516 32.99 60.59 -7.74
CA ILE A 516 31.89 61.51 -7.44
C ILE A 516 32.13 62.77 -8.24
N HIS A 517 31.10 63.20 -8.97
CA HIS A 517 31.05 64.53 -9.57
C HIS A 517 30.17 65.43 -8.73
N TYR A 518 30.41 66.72 -8.80
CA TYR A 518 29.80 67.74 -7.98
C TYR A 518 29.11 68.75 -8.88
N GLN A 519 27.82 68.99 -8.64
CA GLN A 519 27.06 70.02 -9.33
C GLN A 519 26.79 71.19 -8.39
N PRO A 520 26.98 72.45 -8.80
CA PRO A 520 26.78 73.59 -7.92
C PRO A 520 25.29 73.88 -7.67
N LEU A 521 24.95 74.17 -6.41
CA LEU A 521 23.69 74.79 -6.01
C LEU A 521 23.91 76.28 -5.81
N VAL A 522 22.99 77.09 -6.33
CA VAL A 522 23.15 78.54 -6.43
C VAL A 522 21.97 79.25 -5.78
N ASP A 523 22.26 80.29 -5.00
CA ASP A 523 21.26 81.28 -4.63
C ASP A 523 20.96 82.14 -5.86
N LEU A 524 19.75 82.00 -6.40
CA LEU A 524 19.32 82.57 -7.67
C LEU A 524 19.35 84.12 -7.65
N ALA A 525 19.19 84.74 -6.48
CA ALA A 525 19.16 86.18 -6.32
C ALA A 525 20.57 86.80 -6.35
N SER A 526 21.48 86.26 -5.54
CA SER A 526 22.87 86.73 -5.42
C SER A 526 23.81 86.11 -6.46
N LYS A 527 23.41 85.00 -7.07
CA LYS A 527 24.22 84.12 -7.93
C LYS A 527 25.43 83.51 -7.22
N LYS A 528 25.44 83.51 -5.88
CA LYS A 528 26.48 82.86 -5.09
C LYS A 528 26.26 81.35 -5.08
N ILE A 529 27.34 80.59 -5.20
CA ILE A 529 27.32 79.14 -4.94
C ILE A 529 27.13 78.95 -3.43
N ILE A 530 26.08 78.25 -3.04
CA ILE A 530 25.74 78.00 -1.63
C ILE A 530 25.97 76.54 -1.24
N GLY A 531 26.03 75.62 -2.20
CA GLY A 531 26.21 74.21 -1.89
C GLY A 531 26.53 73.41 -3.14
N THR A 532 26.53 72.09 -2.98
CA THR A 532 26.76 71.19 -4.11
C THR A 532 26.07 69.85 -3.94
N GLU A 533 25.65 69.25 -5.05
CA GLU A 533 25.13 67.88 -5.07
C GLU A 533 26.24 66.90 -5.48
N ALA A 534 26.45 65.88 -4.66
CA ALA A 534 27.37 64.79 -4.91
C ALA A 534 26.69 63.68 -5.73
N LEU A 535 27.16 63.53 -6.97
CA LEU A 535 26.60 62.63 -7.96
C LEU A 535 27.56 61.47 -8.25
N PHE A 536 27.10 60.25 -7.96
CA PHE A 536 27.85 59.01 -8.21
C PHE A 536 28.20 58.86 -9.70
N ARG A 537 29.44 58.48 -9.99
CA ARG A 537 29.95 58.15 -11.33
C ARG A 537 30.80 56.89 -11.27
N CYS A 538 30.75 56.10 -12.34
CA CYS A 538 31.55 54.88 -12.44
C CYS A 538 32.17 54.78 -13.83
N ASP A 539 33.49 54.89 -13.89
CA ASP A 539 34.24 54.82 -15.15
C ASP A 539 34.81 53.42 -15.32
N HIS A 540 33.96 52.48 -15.71
CA HIS A 540 34.39 51.11 -16.03
C HIS A 540 34.19 50.84 -17.53
N PRO A 541 35.23 50.39 -18.27
CA PRO A 541 35.10 50.08 -19.71
C PRO A 541 33.99 49.06 -20.01
N GLY A 542 33.80 48.08 -19.11
CA GLY A 542 32.73 47.07 -19.20
C GLY A 542 31.31 47.60 -18.93
N LEU A 543 31.18 48.82 -18.39
CA LEU A 543 29.89 49.50 -18.17
C LEU A 543 29.59 50.55 -19.26
N SER A 544 30.41 50.61 -20.32
CA SER A 544 30.19 51.52 -21.44
C SER A 544 28.79 51.31 -22.04
N GLY A 545 27.94 52.34 -21.98
CA GLY A 545 26.56 52.30 -22.48
C GLY A 545 25.49 51.92 -21.44
N VAL A 546 25.86 51.72 -20.17
CA VAL A 546 24.92 51.63 -19.04
C VAL A 546 24.82 53.02 -18.40
N SER A 547 23.60 53.56 -18.26
CA SER A 547 23.43 54.88 -17.63
C SER A 547 23.63 54.79 -16.11
N VAL A 548 23.85 55.93 -15.46
CA VAL A 548 23.97 55.98 -14.00
C VAL A 548 22.66 55.57 -13.34
N GLU A 549 21.50 55.96 -13.88
CA GLU A 549 20.20 55.55 -13.33
C GLU A 549 20.01 54.02 -13.43
N GLU A 550 20.46 53.41 -14.53
CA GLU A 550 20.43 51.96 -14.70
C GLU A 550 21.36 51.25 -13.70
N LEU A 551 22.55 51.80 -13.44
CA LEU A 551 23.47 51.28 -12.41
C LEU A 551 22.89 51.36 -11.00
N ILE A 552 22.25 52.48 -10.65
CA ILE A 552 21.60 52.66 -9.35
C ILE A 552 20.48 51.63 -9.20
N SER A 553 19.63 51.46 -10.22
CA SER A 553 18.55 50.46 -10.23
C SER A 553 19.09 49.05 -10.00
N ILE A 554 20.19 48.68 -10.66
CA ILE A 554 20.85 47.39 -10.47
C ILE A 554 21.43 47.26 -9.06
N ALA A 555 22.03 48.31 -8.52
CA ALA A 555 22.58 48.32 -7.18
C ALA A 555 21.49 48.16 -6.09
N GLU A 556 20.32 48.75 -6.28
CA GLU A 556 19.17 48.59 -5.39
C GLU A 556 18.68 47.14 -5.38
N MET A 557 18.50 46.55 -6.56
CA MET A 557 18.05 45.16 -6.74
C MET A 557 19.03 44.15 -6.12
N THR A 558 20.33 44.38 -6.29
CA THR A 558 21.39 43.47 -5.84
C THR A 558 21.82 43.73 -4.39
N GLY A 559 21.35 44.83 -3.79
CA GLY A 559 21.73 45.28 -2.45
C GLY A 559 23.08 46.01 -2.37
N LEU A 560 23.79 46.14 -3.49
CA LEU A 560 25.03 46.93 -3.59
C LEU A 560 24.85 48.41 -3.27
N ILE A 561 23.61 48.92 -3.34
CA ILE A 561 23.31 50.32 -3.05
C ILE A 561 23.76 50.75 -1.64
N SER A 562 23.80 49.83 -0.67
CA SER A 562 24.31 50.13 0.67
C SER A 562 25.83 50.39 0.67
N GLU A 563 26.60 49.60 -0.08
CA GLU A 563 28.06 49.77 -0.21
C GLU A 563 28.38 51.06 -0.98
N ILE A 564 27.63 51.32 -2.05
CA ILE A 564 27.74 52.57 -2.82
C ILE A 564 27.39 53.78 -1.96
N GLY A 565 26.28 53.71 -1.23
CA GLY A 565 25.85 54.80 -0.35
C GLY A 565 26.87 55.11 0.73
N GLN A 566 27.50 54.10 1.33
CA GLN A 566 28.60 54.30 2.27
C GLN A 566 29.79 55.01 1.61
N PHE A 567 30.20 54.56 0.42
CA PHE A 567 31.28 55.20 -0.33
C PHE A 567 30.96 56.67 -0.65
N VAL A 568 29.75 56.95 -1.14
CA VAL A 568 29.32 58.30 -1.52
C VAL A 568 29.25 59.20 -0.29
N LEU A 569 28.64 58.77 0.81
CA LEU A 569 28.54 59.54 2.05
C LEU A 569 29.91 59.93 2.60
N VAL A 570 30.82 58.95 2.77
CA VAL A 570 32.16 59.21 3.34
C VAL A 570 32.96 60.14 2.42
N SER A 571 32.90 59.92 1.12
CA SER A 571 33.66 60.71 0.15
C SER A 571 33.12 62.15 0.03
N ALA A 572 31.80 62.33 0.04
CA ALA A 572 31.16 63.64 0.03
C ALA A 572 31.50 64.44 1.30
N CYS A 573 31.38 63.83 2.48
CA CYS A 573 31.70 64.50 3.75
C CYS A 573 33.18 64.89 3.82
N LYS A 574 34.07 64.00 3.36
CA LYS A 574 35.51 64.25 3.29
C LYS A 574 35.83 65.38 2.31
N GLN A 575 35.18 65.41 1.15
CA GLN A 575 35.43 66.42 0.14
C GLN A 575 34.97 67.81 0.60
N LEU A 576 33.77 67.92 1.18
CA LEU A 576 33.28 69.18 1.72
C LEU A 576 34.20 69.70 2.82
N SER A 577 34.62 68.85 3.75
CA SER A 577 35.57 69.21 4.80
C SER A 577 36.91 69.72 4.23
N SER A 578 37.41 69.12 3.13
CA SER A 578 38.60 69.63 2.42
C SER A 578 38.37 71.04 1.87
N TRP A 579 37.25 71.27 1.17
CA TRP A 579 36.95 72.57 0.59
C TRP A 579 36.76 73.66 1.63
N LEU A 580 36.10 73.37 2.75
CA LEU A 580 35.97 74.31 3.86
C LEU A 580 37.34 74.68 4.46
N ASN A 581 38.24 73.70 4.62
CA ASN A 581 39.60 73.95 5.09
C ASN A 581 40.46 74.73 4.07
N GLU A 582 40.16 74.61 2.78
CA GLU A 582 40.77 75.36 1.68
C GLU A 582 40.18 76.79 1.54
N GLY A 583 39.16 77.13 2.33
CA GLY A 583 38.56 78.47 2.39
C GLY A 583 37.40 78.69 1.42
N MET A 584 36.83 77.63 0.85
CA MET A 584 35.58 77.75 0.09
C MET A 584 34.41 78.02 1.04
N GLU A 585 33.50 78.90 0.62
CA GLU A 585 32.27 79.20 1.36
C GLU A 585 31.12 78.39 0.78
N LEU A 586 30.91 77.19 1.32
CA LEU A 586 29.77 76.31 1.00
C LEU A 586 28.97 76.04 2.27
N ASP A 587 27.65 76.11 2.19
CA ASP A 587 26.74 75.92 3.31
C ASP A 587 26.42 74.43 3.52
N TYR A 588 26.34 73.63 2.45
CA TYR A 588 26.07 72.19 2.55
C TYR A 588 26.47 71.39 1.29
N ILE A 589 26.50 70.06 1.46
CA ILE A 589 26.59 69.08 0.38
C ILE A 589 25.37 68.15 0.42
N SER A 590 24.75 67.96 -0.74
CA SER A 590 23.62 67.04 -0.95
C SER A 590 24.12 65.68 -1.40
N VAL A 591 23.57 64.60 -0.82
CA VAL A 591 23.83 63.21 -1.21
C VAL A 591 22.51 62.48 -1.44
N ASN A 592 22.37 61.87 -2.60
CA ASN A 592 21.22 61.02 -2.93
C ASN A 592 21.22 59.72 -2.12
N VAL A 593 20.06 59.37 -1.56
CA VAL A 593 19.85 58.17 -0.76
C VAL A 593 18.69 57.37 -1.33
N SER A 594 18.95 56.10 -1.64
CA SER A 594 17.90 55.19 -2.08
C SER A 594 16.94 54.84 -0.95
N VAL A 595 15.66 54.68 -1.30
CA VAL A 595 14.62 54.17 -0.39
C VAL A 595 14.99 52.81 0.20
N GLU A 596 15.71 51.97 -0.55
CA GLU A 596 16.15 50.65 -0.07
C GLU A 596 17.19 50.76 1.05
N GLN A 597 17.99 51.83 1.10
CA GLN A 597 18.93 52.07 2.21
C GLN A 597 18.20 52.47 3.50
N ILE A 598 17.09 53.20 3.38
CA ILE A 598 16.25 53.58 4.53
C ILE A 598 15.60 52.34 5.13
N ILE A 599 15.02 51.47 4.28
CA ILE A 599 14.31 50.26 4.71
C ILE A 599 15.25 49.20 5.30
N ARG A 600 16.48 49.09 4.80
CA ARG A 600 17.46 48.12 5.33
C ARG A 600 18.01 48.50 6.70
N GLY A 601 17.70 49.70 7.22
CA GLY A 601 17.90 50.10 8.61
C GLY A 601 19.35 50.44 9.02
N ASN A 602 20.32 50.39 8.10
CA ASN A 602 21.72 50.71 8.41
C ASN A 602 22.12 52.16 8.11
N LEU A 603 21.24 52.96 7.50
CA LEU A 603 21.55 54.32 7.06
C LEU A 603 21.97 55.26 8.20
N VAL A 604 21.28 55.20 9.34
CA VAL A 604 21.56 56.07 10.50
C VAL A 604 22.99 55.87 11.00
N GLU A 605 23.42 54.62 11.12
CA GLU A 605 24.79 54.29 11.56
C GLU A 605 25.84 54.64 10.50
N LEU A 606 25.51 54.48 9.21
CA LEU A 606 26.38 54.93 8.12
C LEU A 606 26.61 56.44 8.15
N VAL A 607 25.56 57.23 8.37
CA VAL A 607 25.65 58.69 8.47
C VAL A 607 26.47 59.12 9.68
N LYS A 608 26.21 58.55 10.87
CA LYS A 608 27.02 58.82 12.07
C LYS A 608 28.50 58.49 11.86
N SER A 609 28.78 57.36 11.21
CA SER A 609 30.14 56.92 10.90
C SER A 609 30.83 57.89 9.92
N ALA A 610 30.14 58.32 8.87
CA ALA A 610 30.68 59.26 7.89
C ALA A 610 30.99 60.63 8.52
N LEU A 611 30.05 61.19 9.29
CA LEU A 611 30.23 62.48 9.98
C LEU A 611 31.40 62.41 10.98
N SER A 612 31.44 61.38 11.83
CA SER A 612 32.52 61.23 12.83
C SER A 612 33.90 60.97 12.22
N THR A 613 33.98 60.21 11.13
CA THR A 613 35.26 59.90 10.47
C THR A 613 35.84 61.11 9.74
N THR A 614 34.99 62.07 9.36
CA THR A 614 35.39 63.26 8.58
C THR A 614 35.42 64.55 9.40
N ASP A 615 35.00 64.49 10.67
CA ASP A 615 34.84 65.65 11.56
C ASP A 615 33.92 66.74 10.96
N MET A 616 32.94 66.31 10.15
CA MET A 616 31.99 67.22 9.51
C MET A 616 30.79 67.46 10.42
N GLN A 617 30.38 68.73 10.55
CA GLN A 617 29.14 69.07 11.26
C GLN A 617 27.92 68.57 10.48
N ALA A 618 26.90 68.08 11.20
CA ALA A 618 25.78 67.38 10.59
C ALA A 618 24.90 68.28 9.71
N ASP A 619 24.79 69.56 10.04
CA ASP A 619 24.00 70.57 9.32
C ASP A 619 24.55 70.90 7.92
N PHE A 620 25.81 70.57 7.64
CA PHE A 620 26.41 70.66 6.31
C PHE A 620 26.05 69.47 5.40
N LEU A 621 25.41 68.41 5.92
CA LEU A 621 24.97 67.28 5.12
C LEU A 621 23.47 67.36 4.85
N THR A 622 23.12 67.33 3.57
CA THR A 622 21.73 67.17 3.12
C THR A 622 21.58 65.79 2.49
N LEU A 623 20.62 65.00 2.96
CA LEU A 623 20.26 63.72 2.35
C LEU A 623 19.03 63.91 1.47
N GLU A 624 19.16 63.55 0.20
CA GLU A 624 18.10 63.67 -0.79
C GLU A 624 17.43 62.31 -0.99
N VAL A 625 16.11 62.28 -0.88
CA VAL A 625 15.31 61.06 -0.98
C VAL A 625 14.15 61.32 -1.93
N THR A 626 13.91 60.41 -2.86
CA THR A 626 12.79 60.55 -3.81
C THR A 626 11.43 60.41 -3.14
N GLU A 627 10.38 60.95 -3.77
CA GLU A 627 9.01 60.86 -3.25
C GLU A 627 8.49 59.43 -3.04
N ALA A 628 9.09 58.43 -3.68
CA ALA A 628 8.77 57.01 -3.50
C ALA A 628 8.89 56.55 -2.04
N VAL A 629 9.69 57.25 -1.22
CA VAL A 629 9.81 57.00 0.21
C VAL A 629 8.50 57.20 0.97
N LEU A 630 7.61 58.07 0.48
CA LEU A 630 6.31 58.35 1.09
C LEU A 630 5.33 57.18 0.95
N ALA A 631 5.52 56.30 -0.04
CA ALA A 631 4.63 55.18 -0.32
C ALA A 631 4.97 53.89 0.45
N LYS A 632 6.17 53.80 1.04
CA LYS A 632 6.68 52.57 1.69
C LYS A 632 6.74 52.70 3.22
N ASP A 633 6.22 51.67 3.91
CA ASP A 633 6.26 51.44 5.36
C ASP A 633 6.39 52.72 6.21
N PHE A 634 5.31 53.51 6.20
CA PHE A 634 5.31 54.89 6.66
C PHE A 634 5.88 55.11 8.08
N ASN A 635 5.59 54.21 9.03
CA ASN A 635 6.03 54.38 10.42
C ASN A 635 7.54 54.12 10.60
N GLU A 636 8.08 53.09 9.95
CA GLU A 636 9.50 52.77 10.02
C GLU A 636 10.33 53.85 9.31
N THR A 637 9.93 54.22 8.09
CA THR A 637 10.51 55.32 7.32
C THR A 637 10.55 56.61 8.14
N ARG A 638 9.42 57.01 8.73
CA ARG A 638 9.33 58.24 9.53
C ARG A 638 10.28 58.20 10.72
N THR A 639 10.40 57.05 11.38
CA THR A 639 11.30 56.87 12.53
C THR A 639 12.75 57.07 12.11
N THR A 640 13.17 56.44 11.01
CA THR A 640 14.52 56.57 10.46
C THR A 640 14.83 58.02 10.05
N LEU A 641 13.92 58.69 9.35
CA LEU A 641 14.09 60.09 8.96
C LEU A 641 14.16 61.02 10.19
N GLN A 642 13.35 60.75 11.23
CA GLN A 642 13.41 61.52 12.47
C GLN A 642 14.75 61.33 13.18
N GLN A 643 15.28 60.10 13.25
CA GLN A 643 16.61 59.83 13.83
C GLN A 643 17.72 60.57 13.07
N LEU A 644 17.62 60.69 11.74
CA LEU A 644 18.55 61.48 10.94
C LEU A 644 18.45 62.98 11.28
N ARG A 645 17.23 63.51 11.42
CA ARG A 645 17.03 64.90 11.86
C ARG A 645 17.55 65.16 13.28
N ASP A 646 17.41 64.19 14.18
CA ASP A 646 17.93 64.28 15.55
C ASP A 646 19.47 64.29 15.59
N ILE A 647 20.14 63.72 14.57
CA ILE A 647 21.60 63.86 14.37
C ILE A 647 21.97 65.27 13.91
N GLY A 648 21.05 65.96 13.22
CA GLY A 648 21.23 67.32 12.72
C GLY A 648 21.38 67.43 11.19
N VAL A 649 21.26 66.33 10.44
CA VAL A 649 21.36 66.38 8.97
C VAL A 649 20.09 66.96 8.34
N ASN A 650 20.23 67.66 7.23
CA ASN A 650 19.10 68.16 6.44
C ASN A 650 18.50 67.04 5.59
N LEU A 651 17.18 67.12 5.36
CA LEU A 651 16.46 66.13 4.56
C LEU A 651 15.74 66.84 3.42
N SER A 652 16.08 66.45 2.20
CA SER A 652 15.48 66.98 0.99
C SER A 652 14.59 65.92 0.33
N LEU A 653 13.40 66.31 -0.08
CA LEU A 653 12.51 65.46 -0.87
C LEU A 653 12.70 65.77 -2.36
N ASP A 654 13.12 64.75 -3.10
CA ASP A 654 13.43 64.83 -4.52
C ASP A 654 12.31 64.31 -5.42
N ASP A 655 12.34 64.70 -6.71
CA ASP A 655 11.38 64.31 -7.75
C ASP A 655 9.89 64.59 -7.41
N PHE A 656 9.61 65.56 -6.53
CA PHE A 656 8.28 65.76 -6.00
C PHE A 656 7.28 66.20 -7.08
N GLY A 657 6.16 65.47 -7.18
CA GLY A 657 5.06 65.76 -8.10
C GLY A 657 5.04 64.87 -9.34
N THR A 658 6.03 63.98 -9.51
CA THR A 658 6.09 63.04 -10.63
C THR A 658 5.25 61.77 -10.42
N GLY A 659 4.72 61.54 -9.21
CA GLY A 659 3.86 60.40 -8.87
C GLY A 659 2.75 60.72 -7.84
N TYR A 660 2.29 59.68 -7.13
CA TYR A 660 1.11 59.77 -6.24
C TYR A 660 1.51 60.18 -4.81
N SER A 661 1.68 61.47 -4.58
CA SER A 661 2.00 62.01 -3.25
C SER A 661 0.75 62.31 -2.41
N SER A 662 0.69 61.75 -1.20
CA SER A 662 -0.32 62.14 -0.20
C SER A 662 0.20 63.31 0.64
N LEU A 663 -0.45 64.47 0.51
CA LEU A 663 -0.12 65.67 1.29
C LEU A 663 -0.13 65.43 2.81
N ALA A 664 -0.99 64.51 3.26
CA ALA A 664 -1.05 64.12 4.67
C ALA A 664 0.23 63.42 5.13
N LEU A 665 0.84 62.60 4.27
CA LEU A 665 2.10 61.91 4.59
C LEU A 665 3.26 62.90 4.57
N LEU A 666 3.34 63.76 3.54
CA LEU A 666 4.37 64.79 3.45
C LEU A 666 4.41 65.68 4.70
N LYS A 667 3.26 66.18 5.16
CA LYS A 667 3.14 67.01 6.37
C LYS A 667 3.73 66.37 7.63
N SER A 668 3.72 65.05 7.70
CA SER A 668 4.16 64.30 8.89
C SER A 668 5.61 63.84 8.86
N MET A 669 6.28 64.01 7.72
CA MET A 669 7.69 63.67 7.54
C MET A 669 8.58 64.88 7.84
N PRO A 670 9.77 64.68 8.41
CA PRO A 670 10.57 65.80 8.90
C PRO A 670 11.53 66.33 7.81
N PHE A 671 11.01 66.55 6.59
CA PHE A 671 11.76 67.15 5.49
C PHE A 671 11.96 68.65 5.71
N THR A 672 13.12 69.17 5.33
CA THR A 672 13.47 70.59 5.38
C THR A 672 13.44 71.25 4.02
N THR A 673 13.59 70.46 2.96
CA THR A 673 13.74 70.96 1.60
C THR A 673 12.85 70.18 0.64
N LEU A 674 12.26 70.88 -0.32
CA LEU A 674 11.47 70.31 -1.40
C LEU A 674 12.13 70.67 -2.74
N LYS A 675 12.48 69.66 -3.54
CA LYS A 675 13.08 69.87 -4.86
C LYS A 675 12.00 69.87 -5.93
N LEU A 676 12.03 70.90 -6.78
CA LEU A 676 11.16 71.04 -7.94
C LEU A 676 11.86 70.40 -9.15
N ASP A 677 11.33 69.26 -9.59
CA ASP A 677 11.91 68.46 -10.67
C ASP A 677 11.99 69.22 -12.01
N ARG A 678 13.02 68.87 -12.80
CA ARG A 678 13.31 69.45 -14.11
C ARG A 678 12.14 69.33 -15.08
N SER A 679 11.33 68.27 -15.02
CA SER A 679 10.19 68.10 -15.93
C SER A 679 9.21 69.26 -15.88
N PHE A 680 9.05 69.90 -14.70
CA PHE A 680 8.18 71.06 -14.52
C PHE A 680 8.86 72.39 -14.87
N LEU A 681 10.17 72.41 -15.14
CA LEU A 681 10.88 73.62 -15.59
C LEU A 681 11.00 73.70 -17.11
N GLN A 682 10.91 72.59 -17.84
CA GLN A 682 11.17 72.56 -19.29
C GLN A 682 10.25 73.48 -20.09
N GLY A 683 8.95 73.58 -19.73
CA GLY A 683 8.02 74.48 -20.39
C GLY A 683 7.98 75.90 -19.83
N ILE A 684 8.69 76.20 -18.73
CA ILE A 684 8.69 77.55 -18.13
C ILE A 684 9.56 78.50 -18.96
N PRO A 685 9.06 79.72 -19.30
CA PRO A 685 7.83 80.36 -18.78
C PRO A 685 6.57 80.23 -19.66
N SER A 686 6.64 79.53 -20.80
CA SER A 686 5.59 79.54 -21.83
C SER A 686 4.39 78.68 -21.47
N GLU A 687 4.62 77.46 -20.97
CA GLU A 687 3.57 76.48 -20.69
C GLU A 687 2.80 76.81 -19.42
N ALA A 688 1.48 76.89 -19.53
CA ALA A 688 0.63 77.25 -18.38
C ALA A 688 0.54 76.13 -17.33
N ALA A 689 0.59 74.87 -17.77
CA ALA A 689 0.54 73.70 -16.88
C ALA A 689 1.76 73.66 -15.96
N ASP A 690 2.96 73.70 -16.54
CA ASP A 690 4.24 73.70 -15.82
C ASP A 690 4.34 74.86 -14.82
N ARG A 691 3.92 76.07 -15.23
CA ARG A 691 3.83 77.23 -14.34
C ARG A 691 2.92 77.00 -13.14
N SER A 692 1.72 76.45 -13.37
CA SER A 692 0.76 76.16 -12.30
C SER A 692 1.30 75.12 -11.33
N VAL A 693 2.01 74.10 -11.83
CA VAL A 693 2.61 73.06 -10.98
C VAL A 693 3.76 73.64 -10.15
N ALA A 694 4.66 74.40 -10.76
CA ALA A 694 5.77 75.05 -10.06
C ALA A 694 5.27 76.02 -8.96
N GLU A 695 4.28 76.87 -9.26
CA GLU A 695 3.65 77.76 -8.27
C GLU A 695 3.01 76.99 -7.10
N THR A 696 2.38 75.85 -7.39
CA THR A 696 1.76 74.99 -6.37
C THR A 696 2.81 74.35 -5.47
N ILE A 697 3.89 73.81 -6.04
CA ILE A 697 4.98 73.16 -5.30
C ILE A 697 5.70 74.18 -4.41
N VAL A 698 6.02 75.36 -4.94
CA VAL A 698 6.66 76.44 -4.17
C VAL A 698 5.74 76.92 -3.04
N GLY A 699 4.45 77.13 -3.30
CA GLY A 699 3.49 77.53 -2.27
C GLY A 699 3.29 76.46 -1.19
N LEU A 700 3.41 75.18 -1.55
CA LEU A 700 3.31 74.07 -0.62
C LEU A 700 4.53 73.96 0.29
N ALA A 701 5.73 74.12 -0.26
CA ALA A 701 6.96 74.18 0.52
C ALA A 701 6.89 75.30 1.56
N ASP A 702 6.47 76.51 1.14
CA ASP A 702 6.29 77.66 2.04
C ASP A 702 5.26 77.36 3.16
N ALA A 703 4.12 76.76 2.81
CA ALA A 703 3.07 76.38 3.77
C ALA A 703 3.53 75.34 4.81
N PHE A 704 4.54 74.53 4.48
CA PHE A 704 5.16 73.56 5.39
C PHE A 704 6.50 74.01 5.96
N CYS A 705 6.86 75.29 5.77
CA CYS A 705 8.12 75.88 6.23
C CYS A 705 9.37 75.12 5.72
N MET A 706 9.30 74.65 4.47
CA MET A 706 10.40 74.00 3.76
C MET A 706 11.05 74.99 2.78
N THR A 707 12.34 74.82 2.52
CA THR A 707 13.04 75.56 1.45
C THR A 707 12.79 74.87 0.11
N THR A 708 12.63 75.65 -0.97
CA THR A 708 12.48 75.10 -2.32
C THR A 708 13.79 75.19 -3.10
N VAL A 709 14.17 74.11 -3.78
CA VAL A 709 15.32 74.06 -4.69
C VAL A 709 14.82 73.66 -6.08
N ALA A 710 15.06 74.48 -7.10
CA ALA A 710 14.65 74.17 -8.48
C ALA A 710 15.75 73.45 -9.26
N GLU A 711 15.39 72.36 -9.95
CA GLU A 711 16.35 71.50 -10.65
C GLU A 711 16.31 71.62 -12.17
N GLY A 712 17.47 71.50 -12.82
CA GLY A 712 17.53 71.47 -14.27
C GLY A 712 17.29 72.83 -14.92
N ILE A 713 17.68 73.92 -14.26
CA ILE A 713 17.66 75.27 -14.82
C ILE A 713 18.65 75.38 -15.98
N GLU A 714 18.16 75.74 -17.16
CA GLU A 714 18.94 75.86 -18.39
C GLU A 714 18.97 77.28 -18.96
N THR A 715 18.00 78.13 -18.59
CA THR A 715 17.84 79.47 -19.17
C THR A 715 17.64 80.55 -18.11
N GLN A 716 18.06 81.78 -18.41
CA GLN A 716 17.85 82.93 -17.52
C GLN A 716 16.35 83.25 -17.33
N GLN A 717 15.50 82.95 -18.33
CA GLN A 717 14.06 83.15 -18.23
C GLN A 717 13.42 82.26 -17.15
N GLN A 718 13.92 81.03 -16.98
CA GLN A 718 13.50 80.16 -15.88
C GLN A 718 13.89 80.75 -14.52
N VAL A 719 15.11 81.29 -14.39
CA VAL A 719 15.57 81.96 -13.16
C VAL A 719 14.67 83.14 -12.79
N ASP A 720 14.39 84.01 -13.76
CA ASP A 720 13.58 85.21 -13.54
C ASP A 720 12.14 84.84 -13.09
N TYR A 721 11.59 83.76 -13.63
CA TYR A 721 10.29 83.24 -13.23
C TYR A 721 10.32 82.58 -11.84
N LEU A 722 11.33 81.77 -11.53
CA LEU A 722 11.49 81.11 -10.23
C LEU A 722 11.61 82.13 -9.09
N LEU A 723 12.39 83.19 -9.28
CA LEU A 723 12.49 84.30 -8.32
C LEU A 723 11.14 85.00 -8.10
N LYS A 724 10.34 85.16 -9.17
CA LYS A 724 9.01 85.79 -9.09
C LYS A 724 8.04 84.99 -8.23
N ILE A 725 8.12 83.67 -8.25
CA ILE A 725 7.23 82.78 -7.49
C ILE A 725 7.77 82.44 -6.09
N GLY A 726 8.95 82.98 -5.71
CA GLY A 726 9.53 82.82 -4.38
C GLY A 726 10.54 81.68 -4.23
N CYS A 727 10.98 81.07 -5.32
CA CYS A 727 12.05 80.07 -5.29
C CYS A 727 13.42 80.77 -5.39
N SER A 728 14.22 80.73 -4.32
CA SER A 728 15.51 81.43 -4.23
C SER A 728 16.73 80.54 -4.47
N THR A 729 16.58 79.22 -4.47
CA THR A 729 17.69 78.28 -4.66
C THR A 729 17.45 77.43 -5.90
N GLY A 730 18.50 77.14 -6.66
CA GLY A 730 18.38 76.19 -7.76
C GLY A 730 19.70 75.66 -8.29
N GLN A 731 19.59 74.66 -9.14
CA GLN A 731 20.70 74.02 -9.83
C GLN A 731 20.35 73.71 -11.28
N GLY A 732 21.37 73.59 -12.13
CA GLY A 732 21.19 73.25 -13.53
C GLY A 732 22.35 73.66 -14.42
N TYR A 733 22.27 73.28 -15.69
CA TYR A 733 23.35 73.49 -16.65
C TYR A 733 23.61 74.96 -16.98
N LEU A 734 22.71 75.87 -16.62
CA LEU A 734 22.97 77.30 -16.67
C LEU A 734 24.15 77.71 -15.75
N PHE A 735 24.31 77.05 -14.61
CA PHE A 735 25.32 77.38 -13.59
C PHE A 735 26.55 76.47 -13.64
N GLY A 736 26.36 75.22 -14.04
CA GLY A 736 27.44 74.24 -14.12
C GLY A 736 26.93 72.85 -14.44
N LYS A 737 27.72 72.10 -15.18
CA LYS A 737 27.54 70.64 -15.31
C LYS A 737 28.21 69.94 -14.13
N PRO A 738 27.81 68.70 -13.79
CA PRO A 738 28.54 67.89 -12.82
C PRO A 738 29.99 67.66 -13.24
N VAL A 739 30.94 68.08 -12.40
CA VAL A 739 32.40 67.98 -12.66
C VAL A 739 33.13 67.31 -11.50
N ASP A 740 34.36 66.83 -11.69
CA ASP A 740 35.15 66.27 -10.60
C ASP A 740 35.53 67.33 -9.54
N ALA A 741 36.00 66.88 -8.38
CA ALA A 741 36.30 67.77 -7.26
C ALA A 741 37.36 68.84 -7.57
N SER A 742 38.37 68.51 -8.39
CA SER A 742 39.44 69.45 -8.73
C SER A 742 38.92 70.53 -9.65
N GLN A 743 38.14 70.14 -10.65
CA GLN A 743 37.49 71.07 -11.57
C GLN A 743 36.46 71.95 -10.86
N PHE A 744 35.68 71.39 -9.93
CA PHE A 744 34.74 72.16 -9.11
C PHE A 744 35.44 73.24 -8.30
N ALA A 745 36.55 72.90 -7.63
CA ALA A 745 37.35 73.87 -6.89
C ALA A 745 37.97 74.95 -7.79
N LEU A 746 38.37 74.61 -9.03
CA LEU A 746 38.88 75.59 -9.99
C LEU A 746 37.81 76.57 -10.46
N ASP A 747 36.61 76.06 -10.76
CA ASP A 747 35.51 76.85 -11.32
C ASP A 747 34.82 77.71 -10.25
N TYR A 748 34.72 77.22 -9.02
CA TYR A 748 33.88 77.80 -7.97
C TYR A 748 34.62 78.12 -6.66
N GLY A 749 35.85 77.64 -6.47
CA GLY A 749 36.62 77.80 -5.22
C GLY A 749 37.22 79.18 -5.00
N ARG A 750 37.20 80.06 -6.02
CA ARG A 750 37.62 81.45 -5.84
C ARG A 750 36.44 82.29 -5.33
N GLY A 751 36.35 82.41 -4.01
CA GLY A 751 35.77 83.61 -3.42
C GLY A 751 36.43 84.84 -4.06
N VAL A 752 35.64 85.80 -4.53
CA VAL A 752 36.10 87.04 -5.15
C VAL A 752 37.25 87.65 -4.33
N LYS A 753 38.48 87.49 -4.82
CA LYS A 753 39.65 88.32 -4.47
C LYS A 753 40.54 88.52 -5.70
N LYS A 754 40.00 89.22 -6.71
CA LYS A 754 40.51 90.53 -7.16
C LYS A 754 39.56 91.17 -8.15
#